data_AF-A0A8S1BE44-F1
#
_entry.id   AF-A0A8S1BE44-F1
#
_cell.length_a   1.000
_cell.length_b   1.000
_cell.length_c   1.000
_cell.angle_alpha   90.00
_cell.angle_beta   90.00
_cell.angle_gamma   90.00
#
_symmetry.space_group_name_H-M   'P 1'
#
loop_
_entity.id
_entity.type
_entity.pdbx_description
1 polymer ?
#
loop_
_entity_poly.entity_id
_entity_poly.type
_entity_poly.pdbx_seq_one_letter_code
_entity_poly.pdbx_strand_id
1 'polypeptide(L)'
;MDDSSLKLSYHGRASKKCSANFSPEKLTLSGNFSQKHREFDISTPLRRASMRQDILDVVARKTESRMIEEKSFDDNPIYEDPRDVIGQKPAKPARKRNIQGIAITSPRGSKEGKSLLKEQKRKLTKKYEQLINSLMERCEKNVVQLSEKDTQLSKLKEKLKAVLEYNKLFAEENDQLRSQYDTFVKYAEECKKVIREEKEKNKELEKKGKEMEEKMKQYELPDRDHEPPTAIPLVQVCMSCSSRQIIVNQAREHNARLQKDMQALKDVLYRLNVQLSRYQEKLRQNIQSMAGDKGEQVYKLPDNKYDALDSLLTASLGYKGQDNVSAEDGQTLKPDDLSHTSRTVDLSGLLSAQALAPLFDAYQENLQEKDSLIQDYEKQFENINKKSKQIVAENKTLTERVKALEDELAHVRQSQKKLAVGKETADIEKKTFAERAERAESKLKEVYELYEDKMAAMMRDYETIHREYFSVKSALEISETKLAQLDAMRSRTVPADMHERRLDHCKRLLEELKHQYGMETDRKSEQVTKLQEQLRILEEKYAKACQENENMKEELEKALKNVRLYRKAAVIFRQRLKAAAARALRVRTSARRGRHNNEPLRLALHALDKIKHEIKAVKSRAYSSLEELERRIVEQEKRAALAHSEYRRELERASLALEHKEAIIRSLIDKVADVEEVRLSQTNTHRLQGIVTDSSPERTSSNPERNQGSKQPIKLVPGHGGYFHEKDGKGIKKRSDK
;
A
#
# COMPACT_ATOMS: atom_id res chain seq x y z
N MET A 1 59.55 27.46 30.25
CA MET A 1 58.84 28.44 31.07
C MET A 1 57.41 27.99 31.16
N ASP A 2 57.15 27.30 32.27
CA ASP A 2 56.00 27.41 33.19
C ASP A 2 54.58 27.20 32.63
N ASP A 3 53.66 26.52 33.31
CA ASP A 3 53.71 25.58 34.42
C ASP A 3 52.30 24.95 34.51
N SER A 4 52.27 23.70 34.94
CA SER A 4 51.23 22.95 35.66
C SER A 4 49.89 23.63 36.04
N SER A 5 48.78 22.89 35.89
CA SER A 5 47.87 22.62 37.03
C SER A 5 46.81 21.54 36.76
N LEU A 6 46.96 20.46 37.53
CA LEU A 6 46.03 19.37 37.76
C LEU A 6 44.77 19.84 38.53
N LYS A 7 43.64 19.15 38.33
CA LYS A 7 42.73 18.78 39.43
C LYS A 7 41.90 17.53 39.10
N LEU A 8 42.33 16.42 39.69
CA LEU A 8 41.54 15.23 39.96
C LEU A 8 40.60 15.50 41.16
N SER A 9 39.39 14.94 41.16
CA SER A 9 38.62 14.70 42.38
C SER A 9 37.99 13.32 42.34
N TYR A 10 38.35 12.53 43.34
CA TYR A 10 37.92 11.16 43.62
C TYR A 10 36.96 11.20 44.81
N HIS A 11 35.78 10.59 44.68
CA HIS A 11 34.99 9.95 45.76
C HIS A 11 34.09 8.93 45.03
N GLY A 12 33.91 7.68 45.40
CA GLY A 12 33.98 7.01 46.69
C GLY A 12 32.79 6.04 46.72
N ARG A 13 33.08 4.73 46.83
CA ARG A 13 32.20 3.56 46.62
C ARG A 13 30.84 3.59 47.33
N ALA A 14 29.83 2.95 46.72
CA ALA A 14 28.90 2.07 47.44
C ALA A 14 28.29 1.00 46.51
N SER A 15 28.73 -0.24 46.70
CA SER A 15 28.08 -1.45 46.17
C SER A 15 26.84 -1.77 46.99
N LYS A 16 25.68 -1.87 46.34
CA LYS A 16 24.49 -2.57 46.88
C LYS A 16 23.92 -3.47 45.81
N LYS A 17 24.19 -4.77 45.95
CA LYS A 17 23.39 -5.84 45.35
C LYS A 17 21.98 -5.77 45.96
N CYS A 18 20.98 -5.52 45.12
CA CYS A 18 19.59 -5.84 45.42
C CYS A 18 19.03 -6.64 44.23
N SER A 19 18.72 -7.90 44.50
CA SER A 19 17.91 -8.78 43.66
C SER A 19 16.50 -8.19 43.52
N ALA A 20 16.16 -7.74 42.32
CA ALA A 20 14.80 -7.41 41.93
C ALA A 20 14.36 -8.42 40.85
N ASN A 21 13.37 -9.23 41.22
CA ASN A 21 12.69 -10.16 40.34
C ASN A 21 12.18 -9.42 39.09
N PHE A 22 12.48 -9.98 37.92
CA PHE A 22 12.02 -9.50 36.62
C PHE A 22 10.48 -9.48 36.57
N SER A 23 9.91 -8.28 36.62
CA SER A 23 8.60 -8.00 36.03
C SER A 23 8.85 -7.07 34.83
N PRO A 24 8.30 -7.35 33.64
CA PRO A 24 8.59 -6.54 32.48
C PRO A 24 7.97 -5.15 32.65
N GLU A 25 8.77 -4.14 32.37
CA GLU A 25 8.45 -2.72 32.43
C GLU A 25 7.26 -2.43 31.48
N LYS A 26 6.16 -1.89 32.02
CA LYS A 26 4.98 -1.55 31.21
C LYS A 26 5.29 -0.33 30.34
N LEU A 27 5.63 -0.58 29.08
CA LEU A 27 5.90 0.45 28.07
C LEU A 27 4.62 1.23 27.74
N THR A 28 4.77 2.56 27.62
CA THR A 28 3.71 3.47 27.17
C THR A 28 3.66 3.54 25.65
N LEU A 29 2.53 3.97 25.08
CA LEU A 29 2.25 4.03 23.63
C LEU A 29 3.33 4.72 22.77
N SER A 30 4.19 5.57 23.35
CA SER A 30 5.30 6.22 22.64
C SER A 30 6.61 5.42 22.64
N GLY A 31 6.75 4.39 23.49
CA GLY A 31 7.93 3.52 23.53
C GLY A 31 7.96 2.45 22.44
N ASN A 32 6.84 2.24 21.74
CA ASN A 32 6.68 1.20 20.73
C ASN A 32 7.30 1.55 19.36
N PHE A 33 7.87 2.75 19.20
CA PHE A 33 8.41 3.23 17.92
C PHE A 33 9.93 3.41 17.91
N SER A 34 10.67 2.78 18.84
CA SER A 34 12.13 2.71 18.72
C SER A 34 12.53 1.60 17.75
N GLN A 35 13.64 1.81 17.04
CA GLN A 35 14.15 0.94 15.98
C GLN A 35 14.42 -0.51 16.40
N LYS A 36 14.42 -0.79 17.72
CA LYS A 36 14.63 -2.13 18.31
C LYS A 36 13.33 -2.93 18.54
N HIS A 37 12.14 -2.37 18.30
CA HIS A 37 10.84 -3.03 18.55
C HIS A 37 9.91 -3.11 17.32
N ARG A 38 10.46 -3.00 16.10
CA ARG A 38 9.67 -2.98 14.84
C ARG A 38 9.14 -4.33 14.36
N GLU A 39 9.44 -5.44 15.03
CA GLU A 39 8.90 -6.75 14.64
C GLU A 39 7.58 -7.04 15.38
N PHE A 40 6.48 -6.59 14.78
CA PHE A 40 5.14 -7.09 15.11
C PHE A 40 4.94 -8.45 14.41
N ASP A 41 5.49 -9.53 14.98
CA ASP A 41 5.22 -10.87 14.46
C ASP A 41 3.89 -11.41 15.02
N ILE A 42 2.88 -11.47 14.15
CA ILE A 42 1.52 -11.98 14.41
C ILE A 42 1.47 -13.51 14.20
N SER A 43 2.55 -14.14 13.73
CA SER A 43 2.54 -15.56 13.37
C SER A 43 2.51 -16.51 14.57
N THR A 44 2.97 -16.09 15.75
CA THR A 44 3.14 -16.98 16.91
C THR A 44 1.80 -17.45 17.53
N PRO A 45 1.52 -18.77 17.60
CA PRO A 45 0.25 -19.33 18.09
C PRO A 45 -0.11 -18.91 19.53
N LEU A 46 0.89 -18.83 20.41
CA LEU A 46 0.72 -18.41 21.81
C LEU A 46 0.21 -16.96 21.94
N ARG A 47 0.65 -16.06 21.05
CA ARG A 47 0.22 -14.65 21.05
C ARG A 47 -1.17 -14.49 20.44
N ARG A 48 -1.53 -15.33 19.46
CA ARG A 48 -2.90 -15.40 18.92
C ARG A 48 -3.91 -15.90 19.95
N ALA A 49 -3.54 -16.88 20.78
CA ALA A 49 -4.37 -17.35 21.88
C ALA A 49 -4.53 -16.28 22.96
N SER A 50 -3.43 -15.60 23.36
CA SER A 50 -3.48 -14.47 24.29
C SER A 50 -4.34 -13.32 23.77
N MET A 51 -4.24 -12.99 22.48
CA MET A 51 -5.03 -11.91 21.88
C MET A 51 -6.50 -12.28 21.72
N ARG A 52 -6.81 -13.55 21.41
CA ARG A 52 -8.19 -14.07 21.45
C ARG A 52 -8.75 -13.99 22.86
N GLN A 53 -7.96 -14.34 23.88
CA GLN A 53 -8.35 -14.23 25.28
C GLN A 53 -8.55 -12.77 25.69
N ASP A 54 -7.67 -11.86 25.27
CA ASP A 54 -7.81 -10.42 25.53
C ASP A 54 -9.04 -9.83 24.81
N ILE A 55 -9.33 -10.26 23.59
CA ILE A 55 -10.54 -9.87 22.86
C ILE A 55 -11.78 -10.43 23.55
N LEU A 56 -11.76 -11.69 24.00
CA LEU A 56 -12.85 -12.31 24.74
C LEU A 56 -13.05 -11.64 26.10
N ASP A 57 -11.98 -11.23 26.79
CA ASP A 57 -12.03 -10.49 28.06
C ASP A 57 -12.50 -9.04 27.88
N VAL A 58 -12.18 -8.42 26.75
CA VAL A 58 -12.68 -7.08 26.40
C VAL A 58 -14.13 -7.15 25.96
N VAL A 59 -14.53 -8.18 25.23
CA VAL A 59 -15.94 -8.44 24.91
C VAL A 59 -16.69 -8.75 26.19
N ALA A 60 -16.22 -9.65 27.06
CA ALA A 60 -16.83 -9.95 28.36
C ALA A 60 -16.93 -8.70 29.23
N ARG A 61 -15.89 -7.87 29.34
CA ARG A 61 -15.94 -6.60 30.08
C ARG A 61 -16.88 -5.57 29.43
N LYS A 62 -17.02 -5.57 28.11
CA LYS A 62 -17.94 -4.70 27.38
C LYS A 62 -19.38 -5.18 27.52
N THR A 63 -19.61 -6.49 27.57
CA THR A 63 -20.91 -7.11 27.85
C THR A 63 -21.31 -6.89 29.31
N GLU A 64 -20.38 -7.06 30.26
CA GLU A 64 -20.58 -6.74 31.68
C GLU A 64 -20.79 -5.23 31.90
N SER A 65 -20.06 -4.36 31.21
CA SER A 65 -20.26 -2.90 31.30
C SER A 65 -21.61 -2.49 30.69
N ARG A 66 -22.09 -3.18 29.64
CA ARG A 66 -23.41 -2.95 29.05
C ARG A 66 -24.54 -3.47 29.97
N MET A 67 -24.32 -4.56 30.69
CA MET A 67 -25.24 -5.06 31.73
C MET A 67 -25.21 -4.25 33.04
N ILE A 68 -24.16 -3.45 33.27
CA ILE A 68 -24.08 -2.51 34.41
C ILE A 68 -24.67 -1.14 34.02
N GLU A 69 -24.53 -0.70 32.76
CA GLU A 69 -25.18 0.51 32.24
C GLU A 69 -26.70 0.36 32.10
N GLU A 70 -27.22 -0.83 31.79
CA GLU A 70 -28.67 -1.15 31.86
C GLU A 70 -29.25 -1.13 33.28
N LYS A 71 -28.42 -1.03 34.33
CA LYS A 71 -28.85 -1.06 35.74
C LYS A 71 -29.03 0.32 36.38
N SER A 72 -28.93 1.42 35.62
CA SER A 72 -28.98 2.78 36.18
C SER A 72 -29.94 3.77 35.53
N PHE A 73 -30.81 3.32 34.61
CA PHE A 73 -31.94 4.11 34.13
C PHE A 73 -33.15 3.20 33.96
N ASP A 74 -33.94 3.06 35.03
CA ASP A 74 -35.23 2.37 35.00
C ASP A 74 -36.31 3.35 35.48
N ASP A 75 -36.68 4.27 34.57
CA ASP A 75 -37.94 5.02 34.60
C ASP A 75 -38.70 4.62 33.33
N ASN A 76 -39.21 3.38 33.30
CA ASN A 76 -40.40 3.04 32.52
C ASN A 76 -41.06 1.77 33.10
N PRO A 77 -42.39 1.73 33.27
CA PRO A 77 -43.06 0.68 34.01
C PRO A 77 -43.09 -0.61 33.18
N ILE A 78 -42.57 -1.68 33.78
CA ILE A 78 -42.72 -3.06 33.31
C ILE A 78 -44.21 -3.42 33.31
N TYR A 79 -44.66 -3.93 32.17
CA TYR A 79 -45.93 -4.60 31.99
C TYR A 79 -45.95 -5.89 32.83
N GLU A 80 -46.77 -5.92 33.88
CA GLU A 80 -47.00 -7.09 34.72
C GLU A 80 -48.00 -8.04 34.06
N ASP A 81 -47.63 -9.32 33.91
CA ASP A 81 -48.55 -10.41 33.56
C ASP A 81 -49.50 -10.68 34.75
N PRO A 82 -50.84 -10.55 34.60
CA PRO A 82 -51.81 -10.60 35.70
C PRO A 82 -52.00 -11.95 36.42
N ARG A 83 -51.05 -12.89 36.38
CA ARG A 83 -51.20 -14.22 37.00
C ARG A 83 -50.24 -14.55 38.14
N ASP A 84 -49.20 -13.75 38.39
CA ASP A 84 -48.17 -14.09 39.39
C ASP A 84 -48.19 -13.26 40.68
N VAL A 85 -49.23 -12.45 40.92
CA VAL A 85 -49.41 -11.71 42.19
C VAL A 85 -50.59 -12.27 42.99
N ILE A 86 -50.49 -13.54 43.42
CA ILE A 86 -51.23 -14.07 44.57
C ILE A 86 -50.20 -14.50 45.59
N GLY A 87 -49.79 -13.57 46.46
CA GLY A 87 -48.71 -13.88 47.38
C GLY A 87 -48.36 -12.81 48.39
N GLN A 88 -49.33 -12.08 48.96
CA GLN A 88 -49.20 -11.54 50.33
C GLN A 88 -50.52 -10.96 50.85
N LYS A 89 -50.87 -11.40 52.07
CA LYS A 89 -52.07 -11.04 52.84
C LYS A 89 -52.12 -9.54 53.15
N PRO A 90 -53.25 -8.84 52.94
CA PRO A 90 -53.45 -7.53 53.54
C PRO A 90 -54.03 -7.65 54.96
N ALA A 91 -53.62 -6.71 55.79
CA ALA A 91 -54.04 -6.54 57.17
C ALA A 91 -55.54 -6.19 57.29
N LYS A 92 -56.13 -6.65 58.40
CA LYS A 92 -57.53 -6.45 58.80
C LYS A 92 -57.88 -4.96 58.91
N PRO A 93 -59.08 -4.52 58.44
CA PRO A 93 -59.78 -3.39 59.00
C PRO A 93 -60.84 -3.82 60.03
N ALA A 94 -61.19 -2.89 60.91
CA ALA A 94 -61.90 -3.11 62.17
C ALA A 94 -63.42 -3.34 62.03
N ARG A 95 -63.95 -4.10 63.00
CA ARG A 95 -65.37 -4.41 63.28
C ARG A 95 -66.31 -3.20 63.32
N LYS A 96 -67.57 -3.49 62.94
CA LYS A 96 -68.91 -2.97 63.35
C LYS A 96 -69.70 -2.53 62.10
N ARG A 97 -70.99 -2.80 61.90
CA ARG A 97 -72.10 -3.30 62.72
C ARG A 97 -73.23 -3.68 61.72
N ASN A 98 -73.92 -4.79 62.01
CA ASN A 98 -75.37 -5.04 61.86
C ASN A 98 -76.13 -4.44 60.65
N ILE A 99 -76.71 -5.29 59.79
CA ILE A 99 -78.13 -5.25 59.36
C ILE A 99 -78.50 -6.65 58.85
N GLN A 100 -79.74 -7.01 59.14
CA GLN A 100 -80.38 -8.32 59.13
C GLN A 100 -80.50 -8.96 57.75
N GLY A 101 -80.59 -10.29 57.76
CA GLY A 101 -80.97 -11.08 56.59
C GLY A 101 -82.40 -10.80 56.15
N ILE A 102 -82.63 -10.93 54.85
CA ILE A 102 -83.94 -11.23 54.30
C ILE A 102 -83.72 -12.32 53.25
N ALA A 103 -84.06 -13.56 53.64
CA ALA A 103 -84.42 -14.59 52.69
C ALA A 103 -85.71 -14.12 51.99
N ILE A 104 -85.69 -13.96 50.67
CA ILE A 104 -86.92 -13.81 49.88
C ILE A 104 -87.03 -15.03 48.98
N THR A 105 -87.88 -15.91 49.47
CA THR A 105 -88.64 -16.92 48.74
C THR A 105 -89.17 -16.39 47.41
N SER A 106 -89.14 -17.27 46.41
CA SER A 106 -89.92 -17.16 45.19
C SER A 106 -91.34 -16.64 45.44
N PRO A 107 -91.86 -15.77 44.55
CA PRO A 107 -93.22 -15.99 44.07
C PRO A 107 -93.26 -16.08 42.55
N ARG A 108 -93.85 -17.18 42.09
CA ARG A 108 -94.46 -17.30 40.76
C ARG A 108 -95.45 -16.15 40.53
N GLY A 109 -95.43 -15.59 39.32
CA GLY A 109 -96.63 -15.04 38.67
C GLY A 109 -96.78 -13.51 38.66
N SER A 110 -96.03 -12.82 37.79
CA SER A 110 -96.50 -11.57 37.17
C SER A 110 -95.81 -11.35 35.82
N LYS A 111 -96.59 -11.04 34.78
CA LYS A 111 -96.09 -10.75 33.42
C LYS A 111 -95.23 -9.47 33.37
N GLU A 112 -95.25 -8.63 34.41
CA GLU A 112 -94.45 -7.40 34.49
C GLU A 112 -93.04 -7.61 35.08
N GLY A 113 -92.85 -8.56 36.00
CA GLY A 113 -91.53 -8.87 36.57
C GLY A 113 -90.54 -9.44 35.55
N LYS A 114 -91.04 -10.20 34.56
CA LYS A 114 -90.25 -10.66 33.41
C LYS A 114 -89.85 -9.51 32.48
N SER A 115 -90.67 -8.47 32.38
CA SER A 115 -90.36 -7.27 31.57
C SER A 115 -89.21 -6.48 32.18
N LEU A 116 -89.26 -6.22 33.48
CA LEU A 116 -88.20 -5.51 34.22
C LEU A 116 -86.86 -6.26 34.23
N LEU A 117 -86.87 -7.58 34.43
CA LEU A 117 -85.66 -8.41 34.31
C LEU A 117 -85.12 -8.44 32.88
N LYS A 118 -86.00 -8.49 31.86
CA LYS A 118 -85.60 -8.44 30.45
C LYS A 118 -85.03 -7.07 30.09
N GLU A 119 -85.54 -5.99 30.68
CA GLU A 119 -85.04 -4.63 30.47
C GLU A 119 -83.71 -4.37 31.20
N GLN A 120 -83.55 -4.85 32.44
CA GLN A 120 -82.26 -4.84 33.13
C GLN A 120 -81.21 -5.67 32.38
N LYS A 121 -81.59 -6.86 31.88
CA LYS A 121 -80.73 -7.68 31.02
C LYS A 121 -80.35 -6.92 29.74
N ARG A 122 -81.30 -6.27 29.05
CA ARG A 122 -81.01 -5.44 27.86
C ARG A 122 -80.07 -4.28 28.16
N LYS A 123 -80.28 -3.55 29.26
CA LYS A 123 -79.39 -2.45 29.69
C LYS A 123 -77.98 -2.95 30.00
N LEU A 124 -77.86 -4.10 30.65
CA LEU A 124 -76.58 -4.73 30.95
C LEU A 124 -75.88 -5.20 29.66
N THR A 125 -76.62 -5.84 28.75
CA THR A 125 -76.09 -6.30 27.45
C THR A 125 -75.58 -5.11 26.63
N LYS A 126 -76.33 -4.00 26.60
CA LYS A 126 -75.93 -2.77 25.91
C LYS A 126 -74.69 -2.11 26.52
N LYS A 127 -74.52 -2.19 27.85
CA LYS A 127 -73.28 -1.74 28.53
C LYS A 127 -72.08 -2.62 28.16
N TYR A 128 -72.26 -3.94 28.08
CA TYR A 128 -71.20 -4.84 27.62
C TYR A 128 -70.86 -4.63 26.15
N GLU A 129 -71.84 -4.44 25.27
CA GLU A 129 -71.63 -4.08 23.87
C GLU A 129 -70.88 -2.76 23.72
N GLN A 130 -71.25 -1.72 24.49
CA GLN A 130 -70.52 -0.44 24.50
C GLN A 130 -69.08 -0.59 25.00
N LEU A 131 -68.85 -1.41 26.04
CA LEU A 131 -67.51 -1.67 26.56
C LEU A 131 -66.66 -2.44 25.53
N ILE A 132 -67.23 -3.45 24.87
CA ILE A 132 -66.57 -4.22 23.81
C ILE A 132 -66.22 -3.30 22.63
N ASN A 133 -67.15 -2.46 22.18
CA ASN A 133 -66.90 -1.52 21.09
C ASN A 133 -65.79 -0.50 21.46
N SER A 134 -65.80 0.01 22.70
CA SER A 134 -64.75 0.92 23.17
C SER A 134 -63.38 0.24 23.26
N LEU A 135 -63.34 -1.03 23.68
CA LEU A 135 -62.11 -1.85 23.67
C LEU A 135 -61.61 -2.10 22.25
N MET A 136 -62.50 -2.45 21.32
CA MET A 136 -62.17 -2.67 19.90
C MET A 136 -61.61 -1.40 19.26
N GLU A 137 -62.24 -0.25 19.46
CA GLU A 137 -61.77 1.05 18.94
C GLU A 137 -60.40 1.42 19.52
N ARG A 138 -60.14 1.08 20.79
CA ARG A 138 -58.84 1.30 21.44
C ARG A 138 -57.76 0.35 20.90
N CYS A 139 -58.12 -0.91 20.64
CA CYS A 139 -57.23 -1.88 20.00
C CYS A 139 -56.88 -1.44 18.57
N GLU A 140 -57.85 -0.99 17.78
CA GLU A 140 -57.61 -0.46 16.43
C GLU A 140 -56.66 0.75 16.45
N LYS A 141 -56.88 1.71 17.36
CA LYS A 141 -55.97 2.86 17.54
C LYS A 141 -54.55 2.41 17.91
N ASN A 142 -54.42 1.43 18.80
CA ASN A 142 -53.11 0.89 19.17
C ASN A 142 -52.42 0.17 18.01
N VAL A 143 -53.17 -0.58 17.18
CA VAL A 143 -52.64 -1.25 15.98
C VAL A 143 -52.14 -0.24 14.96
N VAL A 144 -52.89 0.85 14.72
CA VAL A 144 -52.45 1.94 13.84
C VAL A 144 -51.17 2.59 14.37
N GLN A 145 -51.11 2.92 15.67
CA GLN A 145 -49.90 3.49 16.29
C GLN A 145 -48.68 2.54 16.21
N LEU A 146 -48.89 1.23 16.36
CA LEU A 146 -47.82 0.24 16.18
C LEU A 146 -47.33 0.23 14.73
N SER A 147 -48.23 0.25 13.76
CA SER A 147 -47.86 0.30 12.33
C SER A 147 -47.10 1.58 11.95
N GLU A 148 -47.44 2.73 12.54
CA GLU A 148 -46.71 3.99 12.37
C GLU A 148 -45.31 3.92 12.99
N LYS A 149 -45.17 3.29 14.16
CA LYS A 149 -43.87 3.08 14.78
C LYS A 149 -43.01 2.09 14.00
N ASP A 150 -43.59 1.03 13.43
CA ASP A 150 -42.88 0.06 12.59
C ASP A 150 -42.38 0.69 11.28
N THR A 151 -43.16 1.59 10.68
CA THR A 151 -42.72 2.36 9.50
C THR A 151 -41.60 3.35 9.84
N GLN A 152 -41.65 4.00 11.01
CA GLN A 152 -40.54 4.85 11.49
C GLN A 152 -39.27 4.03 11.76
N LEU A 153 -39.40 2.87 12.41
CA LEU A 153 -38.31 1.93 12.64
C LEU A 153 -37.67 1.46 11.33
N SER A 154 -38.49 1.18 10.32
CA SER A 154 -38.00 0.76 8.99
C SER A 154 -37.20 1.87 8.31
N LYS A 155 -37.70 3.13 8.34
CA LYS A 155 -36.95 4.29 7.82
C LYS A 155 -35.62 4.53 8.56
N LEU A 156 -35.60 4.33 9.89
CA LEU A 156 -34.37 4.43 10.68
C LEU A 156 -33.37 3.32 10.33
N LYS A 157 -33.85 2.09 10.11
CA LYS A 157 -33.00 0.98 9.65
C LYS A 157 -32.38 1.26 8.29
N GLU A 158 -33.13 1.83 7.35
CA GLU A 158 -32.59 2.23 6.04
C GLU A 158 -31.54 3.34 6.15
N LYS A 159 -31.80 4.37 6.95
CA LYS A 159 -30.81 5.44 7.21
C LYS A 159 -29.54 4.89 7.86
N LEU A 160 -29.67 3.98 8.82
CA LEU A 160 -28.52 3.33 9.45
C LEU A 160 -27.73 2.49 8.44
N LYS A 161 -28.42 1.77 7.55
CA LYS A 161 -27.78 0.99 6.47
C LYS A 161 -26.98 1.91 5.54
N ALA A 162 -27.54 3.04 5.12
CA ALA A 162 -26.85 4.02 4.29
C ALA A 162 -25.61 4.61 4.99
N VAL A 163 -25.70 4.93 6.29
CA VAL A 163 -24.55 5.42 7.07
C VAL A 163 -23.46 4.36 7.21
N LEU A 164 -23.82 3.09 7.40
CA LEU A 164 -22.84 2.00 7.45
C LEU A 164 -22.14 1.81 6.10
N GLU A 165 -22.87 1.95 5.00
CA GLU A 165 -22.32 1.88 3.65
C GLU A 165 -21.38 3.05 3.36
N TYR A 166 -21.73 4.27 3.78
CA TYR A 166 -20.86 5.43 3.68
C TYR A 166 -19.59 5.31 4.53
N ASN A 167 -19.71 4.79 5.76
CA ASN A 167 -18.55 4.52 6.61
C ASN A 167 -17.63 3.44 6.00
N LYS A 168 -18.21 2.45 5.30
CA LYS A 168 -17.43 1.44 4.60
C LYS A 168 -16.64 2.06 3.44
N LEU A 169 -17.29 2.86 2.59
CA LEU A 169 -16.63 3.57 1.50
C LEU A 169 -15.54 4.52 2.02
N PHE A 170 -15.82 5.25 3.11
CA PHE A 170 -14.84 6.12 3.74
C PHE A 170 -13.63 5.35 4.30
N ALA A 171 -13.84 4.15 4.86
CA ALA A 171 -12.74 3.30 5.31
C ALA A 171 -11.89 2.82 4.11
N GLU A 172 -12.52 2.40 3.02
CA GLU A 172 -11.84 1.98 1.78
C GLU A 172 -11.02 3.14 1.16
N GLU A 173 -11.57 4.36 1.10
CA GLU A 173 -10.84 5.55 0.64
C GLU A 173 -9.66 5.90 1.55
N ASN A 174 -9.82 5.77 2.87
CA ASN A 174 -8.74 6.02 3.83
C ASN A 174 -7.61 5.00 3.69
N ASP A 175 -7.94 3.73 3.44
CA ASP A 175 -6.96 2.68 3.17
C ASP A 175 -6.24 2.90 1.84
N GLN A 176 -6.96 3.36 0.79
CA GLN A 176 -6.36 3.76 -0.48
C GLN A 176 -5.41 4.96 -0.32
N LEU A 177 -5.82 6.00 0.42
CA LEU A 177 -4.99 7.17 0.70
C LEU A 177 -3.75 6.80 1.50
N ARG A 178 -3.86 5.88 2.46
CA ARG A 178 -2.71 5.35 3.20
C ARG A 178 -1.73 4.62 2.28
N SER A 179 -2.24 3.77 1.39
CA SER A 179 -1.41 3.07 0.39
C SER A 179 -0.68 4.06 -0.53
N GLN A 180 -1.36 5.09 -1.02
CA GLN A 180 -0.75 6.15 -1.83
C GLN A 180 0.28 6.96 -1.04
N TYR A 181 0.02 7.29 0.22
CA TYR A 181 0.99 7.96 1.08
C TYR A 181 2.25 7.11 1.26
N ASP A 182 2.10 5.82 1.51
CA ASP A 182 3.22 4.89 1.68
C ASP A 182 4.06 4.76 0.39
N THR A 183 3.44 4.76 -0.79
CA THR A 183 4.19 4.77 -2.07
C THR A 183 4.93 6.09 -2.30
N PHE A 184 4.33 7.24 -1.98
CA PHE A 184 5.02 8.53 -2.06
C PHE A 184 6.20 8.62 -1.09
N VAL A 185 6.06 8.07 0.13
CA VAL A 185 7.16 8.01 1.10
C VAL A 185 8.31 7.17 0.56
N LYS A 186 8.04 5.98 -0.01
CA LYS A 186 9.06 5.14 -0.65
C LYS A 186 9.76 5.87 -1.79
N TYR A 187 9.01 6.52 -2.67
CA TYR A 187 9.58 7.30 -3.76
C TYR A 187 10.48 8.46 -3.25
N ALA A 188 10.04 9.17 -2.21
CA ALA A 188 10.85 10.22 -1.60
C ALA A 188 12.15 9.67 -0.96
N GLU A 189 12.12 8.48 -0.37
CA GLU A 189 13.31 7.79 0.15
C GLU A 189 14.26 7.36 -0.96
N GLU A 190 13.74 6.85 -2.08
CA GLU A 190 14.52 6.54 -3.28
C GLU A 190 15.18 7.78 -3.88
N CYS A 191 14.45 8.89 -4.02
CA CYS A 191 15.02 10.16 -4.45
C CYS A 191 16.15 10.63 -3.53
N LYS A 192 15.97 10.53 -2.21
CA LYS A 192 17.03 10.85 -1.24
C LYS A 192 18.26 9.94 -1.37
N LYS A 193 18.07 8.67 -1.75
CA LYS A 193 19.16 7.74 -2.02
C LYS A 193 19.93 8.15 -3.28
N VAL A 194 19.23 8.40 -4.38
CA VAL A 194 19.85 8.84 -5.66
C VAL A 194 20.59 10.16 -5.48
N ILE A 195 20.03 11.13 -4.76
CA ILE A 195 20.71 12.40 -4.48
C ILE A 195 22.01 12.18 -3.69
N ARG A 196 22.04 11.22 -2.74
CA ARG A 196 23.27 10.89 -2.01
C ARG A 196 24.32 10.25 -2.93
N GLU A 197 23.90 9.31 -3.78
CA GLU A 197 24.78 8.64 -4.76
C GLU A 197 25.37 9.65 -5.76
N GLU A 198 24.57 10.57 -6.30
CA GLU A 198 25.05 11.62 -7.20
C GLU A 198 25.99 12.61 -6.49
N LYS A 199 25.72 12.96 -5.23
CA LYS A 199 26.65 13.78 -4.44
C LYS A 199 28.00 13.08 -4.21
N GLU A 200 28.00 11.77 -4.00
CA GLU A 200 29.23 10.98 -3.85
C GLU A 200 30.01 10.94 -5.18
N LYS A 201 29.35 10.65 -6.30
CA LYS A 201 29.97 10.69 -7.63
C LYS A 201 30.56 12.06 -7.95
N ASN A 202 29.85 13.14 -7.61
CA ASN A 202 30.34 14.49 -7.86
C ASN A 202 31.60 14.79 -7.05
N LYS A 203 31.68 14.33 -5.79
CA LYS A 203 32.91 14.41 -4.98
C LYS A 203 34.07 13.61 -5.59
N GLU A 204 33.80 12.44 -6.17
CA GLU A 204 34.83 11.65 -6.87
C GLU A 204 35.33 12.35 -8.13
N LEU A 205 34.42 12.96 -8.91
CA LEU A 205 34.78 13.74 -10.10
C LEU A 205 35.58 15.00 -9.72
N GLU A 206 35.22 15.69 -8.65
CA GLU A 206 36.01 16.82 -8.13
C GLU A 206 37.42 16.39 -7.71
N LYS A 207 37.56 15.23 -7.05
CA LYS A 207 38.88 14.68 -6.73
C LYS A 207 39.71 14.39 -7.98
N LYS A 208 39.11 13.72 -8.98
CA LYS A 208 39.77 13.45 -10.27
C LYS A 208 40.12 14.75 -11.01
N GLY A 209 39.27 15.76 -10.94
CA GLY A 209 39.53 17.09 -11.49
C GLY A 209 40.77 17.72 -10.86
N LYS A 210 40.88 17.70 -9.53
CA LYS A 210 42.06 18.18 -8.79
C LYS A 210 43.33 17.39 -9.14
N GLU A 211 43.25 16.06 -9.21
CA GLU A 211 44.39 15.21 -9.61
C GLU A 211 44.87 15.53 -11.03
N MET A 212 43.94 15.80 -11.96
CA MET A 212 44.29 16.19 -13.33
C MET A 212 44.89 17.61 -13.39
N GLU A 213 44.39 18.53 -12.58
CA GLU A 213 44.93 19.88 -12.45
C GLU A 213 46.35 19.87 -11.86
N GLU A 214 46.62 19.03 -10.85
CA GLU A 214 47.97 18.82 -10.30
C GLU A 214 48.93 18.21 -11.34
N LYS A 215 48.45 17.25 -12.14
CA LYS A 215 49.22 16.71 -13.26
C LYS A 215 49.52 17.78 -14.31
N MET A 216 48.55 18.63 -14.67
CA MET A 216 48.79 19.74 -15.59
C MET A 216 49.84 20.71 -15.04
N LYS A 217 49.81 21.04 -13.75
CA LYS A 217 50.84 21.89 -13.11
C LYS A 217 52.23 21.25 -13.14
N GLN A 218 52.34 19.92 -13.05
CA GLN A 218 53.62 19.23 -13.23
C GLN A 218 54.18 19.34 -14.66
N TYR A 219 53.30 19.42 -15.67
CA TYR A 219 53.71 19.60 -17.07
C TYR A 219 53.90 21.08 -17.46
N GLU A 220 53.35 22.02 -16.69
CA GLU A 220 53.50 23.47 -16.91
C GLU A 220 54.74 24.08 -16.24
N LEU A 221 55.46 23.34 -15.38
CA LEU A 221 56.77 23.78 -14.88
C LEU A 221 57.78 23.75 -16.05
N PRO A 222 58.24 24.90 -16.57
CA PRO A 222 59.25 24.93 -17.60
C PRO A 222 60.57 24.48 -16.98
N ASP A 223 61.20 23.49 -17.60
CA ASP A 223 62.57 23.09 -17.32
C ASP A 223 63.47 24.33 -17.50
N ARG A 224 63.94 24.93 -16.40
CA ARG A 224 64.57 26.26 -16.40
C ARG A 224 66.00 26.29 -16.95
N ASP A 225 66.52 25.17 -17.45
CA ASP A 225 67.94 25.05 -17.81
C ASP A 225 68.21 24.73 -19.29
N HIS A 226 67.27 24.94 -20.22
CA HIS A 226 67.55 24.84 -21.65
C HIS A 226 67.35 26.17 -22.38
N GLU A 227 68.47 26.68 -22.91
CA GLU A 227 68.54 27.83 -23.82
C GLU A 227 67.54 27.71 -24.98
N PRO A 228 66.98 28.83 -25.47
CA PRO A 228 65.96 28.80 -26.51
C PRO A 228 66.59 28.53 -27.88
N PRO A 229 66.25 27.43 -28.60
CA PRO A 229 66.53 27.36 -30.01
C PRO A 229 65.36 28.03 -30.75
N THR A 230 65.70 29.14 -31.39
CA THR A 230 65.30 29.48 -32.76
C THR A 230 64.25 28.57 -33.41
N ALA A 231 63.10 29.19 -33.74
CA ALA A 231 62.15 28.87 -34.81
C ALA A 231 62.25 27.44 -35.41
N ILE A 232 61.30 26.58 -35.05
CA ILE A 232 61.16 25.24 -35.61
C ILE A 232 60.54 25.33 -37.02
N PRO A 233 61.23 24.85 -38.08
CA PRO A 233 60.66 24.66 -39.40
C PRO A 233 59.77 23.41 -39.40
N LEU A 234 58.58 23.53 -39.97
CA LEU A 234 57.70 22.40 -40.30
C LEU A 234 58.42 21.45 -41.27
N VAL A 235 58.23 20.15 -41.02
CA VAL A 235 58.64 18.97 -41.82
C VAL A 235 60.01 18.37 -41.46
N GLN A 236 60.04 17.64 -40.35
CA GLN A 236 60.73 16.35 -40.29
C GLN A 236 59.81 15.35 -39.58
N VAL A 237 59.30 14.37 -40.31
CA VAL A 237 58.66 13.21 -39.71
C VAL A 237 59.72 12.52 -38.86
N CYS A 238 59.59 12.64 -37.54
CA CYS A 238 60.52 12.01 -36.61
C CYS A 238 60.59 10.50 -36.91
N MET A 239 61.79 9.93 -36.99
CA MET A 239 62.04 8.49 -37.16
C MET A 239 61.24 7.62 -36.16
N SER A 240 60.96 8.14 -34.96
CA SER A 240 60.12 7.48 -33.96
C SER A 240 58.63 7.49 -34.31
N CYS A 241 58.13 8.46 -35.09
CA CYS A 241 56.76 8.49 -35.59
C CYS A 241 56.59 7.51 -36.76
N SER A 242 57.59 7.38 -37.63
CA SER A 242 57.61 6.35 -38.67
C SER A 242 57.64 4.94 -38.06
N SER A 243 58.49 4.70 -37.07
CA SER A 243 58.55 3.39 -36.38
C SER A 243 57.26 3.07 -35.61
N ARG A 244 56.65 4.06 -34.94
CA ARG A 244 55.36 3.89 -34.25
C ARG A 244 54.23 3.63 -35.24
N GLN A 245 54.23 4.26 -36.40
CA GLN A 245 53.26 4.01 -37.46
C GLN A 245 53.42 2.60 -38.05
N ILE A 246 54.65 2.10 -38.21
CA ILE A 246 54.93 0.72 -38.64
C ILE A 246 54.38 -0.28 -37.61
N ILE A 247 54.61 -0.06 -36.31
CA ILE A 247 54.10 -0.93 -35.24
C ILE A 247 52.56 -0.93 -35.22
N VAL A 248 51.92 0.24 -35.36
CA VAL A 248 50.46 0.34 -35.42
C VAL A 248 49.90 -0.38 -36.64
N ASN A 249 50.56 -0.27 -37.80
CA ASN A 249 50.15 -0.97 -39.01
C ASN A 249 50.33 -2.50 -38.88
N GLN A 250 51.44 -2.97 -38.30
CA GLN A 250 51.65 -4.39 -38.02
C GLN A 250 50.61 -4.94 -37.04
N ALA A 251 50.26 -4.20 -35.99
CA ALA A 251 49.21 -4.58 -35.06
C ALA A 251 47.83 -4.64 -35.73
N ARG A 252 47.52 -3.69 -36.62
CA ARG A 252 46.28 -3.69 -37.42
C ARG A 252 46.21 -4.89 -38.36
N GLU A 253 47.31 -5.22 -39.05
CA GLU A 253 47.38 -6.40 -39.91
C GLU A 253 47.22 -7.69 -39.13
N HIS A 254 47.87 -7.81 -37.96
CA HIS A 254 47.72 -8.99 -37.10
C HIS A 254 46.29 -9.15 -36.60
N ASN A 255 45.63 -8.06 -36.23
CA ASN A 255 44.23 -8.09 -35.78
C ASN A 255 43.27 -8.46 -36.94
N ALA A 256 43.54 -7.96 -38.15
CA ALA A 256 42.79 -8.34 -39.34
C ALA A 256 42.96 -9.83 -39.70
N ARG A 257 44.16 -10.41 -39.50
CA ARG A 257 44.40 -11.85 -39.68
C ARG A 257 43.62 -12.67 -38.64
N LEU A 258 43.69 -12.29 -37.36
CA LEU A 258 42.93 -12.97 -36.31
C LEU A 258 41.41 -12.90 -36.52
N GLN A 259 40.89 -11.80 -37.05
CA GLN A 259 39.47 -11.72 -37.41
C GLN A 259 39.10 -12.69 -38.54
N LYS A 260 39.97 -12.86 -39.54
CA LYS A 260 39.77 -13.86 -40.61
C LYS A 260 39.82 -15.29 -40.05
N ASP A 261 40.76 -15.59 -39.16
CA ASP A 261 40.88 -16.90 -38.52
C ASP A 261 39.67 -17.21 -37.63
N MET A 262 39.18 -16.22 -36.87
CA MET A 262 37.96 -16.34 -36.07
C MET A 262 36.74 -16.62 -36.97
N GLN A 263 36.65 -15.96 -38.13
CA GLN A 263 35.56 -16.21 -39.08
C GLN A 263 35.65 -17.61 -39.68
N ALA A 264 36.85 -18.07 -40.04
CA ALA A 264 37.07 -19.45 -40.50
C ALA A 264 36.68 -20.48 -39.43
N LEU A 265 37.01 -20.22 -38.15
CA LEU A 265 36.59 -21.06 -37.02
C LEU A 265 35.06 -21.08 -36.87
N LYS A 266 34.37 -19.94 -37.00
CA LYS A 266 32.90 -19.90 -36.99
C LYS A 266 32.31 -20.73 -38.13
N ASP A 267 32.87 -20.66 -39.33
CA ASP A 267 32.42 -21.43 -40.48
C ASP A 267 32.64 -22.93 -40.29
N VAL A 268 33.79 -23.34 -39.73
CA VAL A 268 34.06 -24.74 -39.37
C VAL A 268 33.09 -25.23 -38.31
N LEU A 269 32.84 -24.44 -37.27
CA LEU A 269 31.92 -24.78 -36.19
C LEU A 269 30.46 -24.89 -36.69
N TYR A 270 30.07 -24.00 -37.61
CA TYR A 270 28.79 -24.07 -38.29
C TYR A 270 28.68 -25.34 -39.14
N ARG A 271 29.69 -25.67 -39.96
CA ARG A 271 29.71 -26.90 -40.77
C ARG A 271 29.66 -28.15 -39.90
N LEU A 272 30.39 -28.17 -38.78
CA LEU A 272 30.35 -29.25 -37.79
C LEU A 272 28.97 -29.37 -37.16
N ASN A 273 28.34 -28.27 -36.75
CA ASN A 273 26.98 -28.29 -36.20
C ASN A 273 25.94 -28.79 -37.21
N VAL A 274 26.09 -28.43 -38.49
CA VAL A 274 25.24 -28.96 -39.57
C VAL A 274 25.49 -30.46 -39.76
N GLN A 275 26.74 -30.93 -39.72
CA GLN A 275 27.06 -32.36 -39.79
C GLN A 275 26.54 -33.14 -38.58
N LEU A 276 26.68 -32.59 -37.37
CA LEU A 276 26.11 -33.13 -36.13
C LEU A 276 24.59 -33.22 -36.21
N SER A 277 23.94 -32.17 -36.71
CA SER A 277 22.49 -32.16 -36.91
C SER A 277 22.06 -33.23 -37.92
N ARG A 278 22.79 -33.38 -39.04
CA ARG A 278 22.54 -34.44 -40.03
C ARG A 278 22.83 -35.83 -39.47
N TYR A 279 23.82 -35.98 -38.60
CA TYR A 279 24.14 -37.24 -37.94
C TYR A 279 23.08 -37.62 -36.91
N GLN A 280 22.62 -36.67 -36.10
CA GLN A 280 21.49 -36.83 -35.17
C GLN A 280 20.19 -37.15 -35.91
N GLU A 281 19.97 -36.54 -37.08
CA GLU A 281 18.82 -36.84 -37.93
C GLU A 281 18.91 -38.24 -38.53
N LYS A 282 20.10 -38.65 -39.00
CA LYS A 282 20.34 -40.03 -39.44
C LYS A 282 20.17 -41.03 -38.29
N LEU A 283 20.60 -40.71 -37.08
CA LEU A 283 20.35 -41.54 -35.89
C LEU A 283 18.85 -41.66 -35.62
N ARG A 284 18.10 -40.56 -35.66
CA ARG A 284 16.63 -40.58 -35.49
C ARG A 284 15.92 -41.36 -36.59
N GLN A 285 16.34 -41.20 -37.85
CA GLN A 285 15.81 -41.96 -38.98
C GLN A 285 16.20 -43.44 -38.93
N ASN A 286 17.40 -43.79 -38.47
CA ASN A 286 17.82 -45.18 -38.32
C ASN A 286 17.11 -45.86 -37.14
N ILE A 287 16.85 -45.11 -36.06
CA ILE A 287 16.01 -45.58 -34.94
C ILE A 287 14.56 -45.77 -35.39
N GLN A 288 14.00 -44.88 -36.22
CA GLN A 288 12.65 -45.03 -36.79
C GLN A 288 12.58 -46.12 -37.87
N SER A 289 13.64 -46.32 -38.66
CA SER A 289 13.74 -47.40 -39.65
C SER A 289 13.86 -48.77 -38.98
N MET A 290 14.51 -48.85 -37.81
CA MET A 290 14.59 -50.08 -37.01
C MET A 290 13.33 -50.33 -36.18
N ALA A 291 12.55 -49.29 -35.85
CA ALA A 291 11.28 -49.41 -35.13
C ALA A 291 10.06 -49.61 -36.05
N GLY A 292 10.23 -49.45 -37.37
CA GLY A 292 9.16 -49.58 -38.37
C GLY A 292 8.94 -51.00 -38.90
N ASP A 293 9.81 -51.96 -38.56
CA ASP A 293 9.66 -53.35 -39.00
C ASP A 293 9.80 -54.30 -37.81
N LYS A 294 8.64 -54.75 -37.32
CA LYS A 294 8.38 -55.73 -36.24
C LYS A 294 8.29 -55.17 -34.82
N GLY A 295 7.14 -55.45 -34.22
CA GLY A 295 6.76 -54.99 -32.90
C GLY A 295 7.40 -55.73 -31.73
N GLU A 296 6.89 -55.36 -30.56
CA GLU A 296 7.12 -55.91 -29.22
C GLU A 296 8.47 -55.64 -28.52
N GLN A 297 8.29 -55.02 -27.35
CA GLN A 297 9.01 -55.24 -26.09
C GLN A 297 10.48 -54.81 -25.92
N VAL A 298 10.62 -53.80 -25.04
CA VAL A 298 11.49 -53.76 -23.84
C VAL A 298 13.02 -53.77 -24.05
N TYR A 299 13.72 -52.70 -23.62
CA TYR A 299 14.67 -52.70 -22.48
C TYR A 299 15.40 -51.34 -22.28
N LYS A 300 15.00 -50.64 -21.21
CA LYS A 300 15.76 -49.98 -20.10
C LYS A 300 17.14 -49.31 -20.37
N LEU A 301 17.24 -47.97 -20.14
CA LEU A 301 17.85 -47.23 -18.97
C LEU A 301 19.40 -47.03 -19.06
N PRO A 302 20.08 -46.13 -18.28
CA PRO A 302 19.64 -45.26 -17.14
C PRO A 302 20.21 -43.80 -17.14
N ASP A 303 19.60 -42.86 -16.40
CA ASP A 303 20.25 -42.15 -15.26
C ASP A 303 19.34 -41.10 -14.58
N ASN A 304 18.91 -41.43 -13.35
CA ASN A 304 19.03 -40.68 -12.08
C ASN A 304 18.76 -39.16 -12.06
N LYS A 305 18.00 -38.57 -11.12
CA LYS A 305 17.52 -39.02 -9.80
C LYS A 305 16.61 -37.94 -9.17
N TYR A 306 15.75 -38.39 -8.25
CA TYR A 306 14.92 -37.66 -7.28
C TYR A 306 13.58 -37.10 -7.76
N ASP A 307 12.50 -37.85 -7.46
CA ASP A 307 11.26 -37.34 -6.83
C ASP A 307 10.18 -38.45 -6.74
N ALA A 308 10.48 -39.56 -6.06
CA ALA A 308 9.51 -40.65 -5.88
C ALA A 308 9.74 -41.47 -4.61
N LEU A 309 9.97 -40.81 -3.47
CA LEU A 309 10.06 -41.49 -2.17
C LEU A 309 8.91 -41.18 -1.19
N ASP A 310 7.89 -40.42 -1.62
CA ASP A 310 6.79 -39.98 -0.73
C ASP A 310 5.43 -40.62 -1.04
N SER A 311 5.42 -41.74 -1.79
CA SER A 311 4.20 -42.50 -2.08
C SER A 311 4.33 -44.01 -1.89
N LEU A 312 5.37 -44.46 -1.17
CA LEU A 312 5.66 -45.88 -0.94
C LEU A 312 5.91 -46.23 0.54
N LEU A 313 5.35 -45.42 1.45
CA LEU A 313 5.31 -45.73 2.89
C LEU A 313 3.89 -46.02 3.42
N THR A 314 2.86 -46.02 2.56
CA THR A 314 1.46 -46.23 3.00
C THR A 314 0.80 -47.50 2.45
N ALA A 315 1.53 -48.33 1.72
CA ALA A 315 0.98 -49.60 1.22
C ALA A 315 2.04 -50.69 1.27
N SER A 316 2.16 -51.36 2.43
CA SER A 316 2.56 -52.78 2.59
C SER A 316 3.12 -53.05 3.99
N LEU A 317 2.27 -53.02 5.01
CA LEU A 317 2.48 -53.83 6.22
C LEU A 317 1.12 -54.41 6.63
N GLY A 318 0.72 -55.45 5.92
CA GLY A 318 -0.24 -56.41 6.45
C GLY A 318 0.48 -57.32 7.44
N TYR A 319 0.09 -57.25 8.71
CA TYR A 319 0.28 -58.34 9.66
C TYR A 319 -1.03 -58.53 10.42
N LYS A 320 -1.53 -59.77 10.35
CA LYS A 320 -2.71 -60.28 11.06
C LYS A 320 -2.53 -60.13 12.58
N GLY A 321 -3.55 -59.59 13.23
CA GLY A 321 -3.73 -59.63 14.68
C GLY A 321 -5.23 -59.60 14.94
N GLN A 322 -5.71 -60.69 15.53
CA GLN A 322 -7.09 -61.02 15.81
C GLN A 322 -7.61 -60.22 17.03
N ASP A 323 -8.94 -60.20 17.16
CA ASP A 323 -9.74 -59.84 18.34
C ASP A 323 -10.26 -58.40 18.48
N ASN A 324 -11.58 -58.33 18.23
CA ASN A 324 -12.65 -57.75 19.07
C ASN A 324 -12.73 -56.25 19.31
N VAL A 325 -13.91 -55.64 19.47
CA VAL A 325 -15.29 -55.82 19.02
C VAL A 325 -15.95 -54.47 19.33
N SER A 326 -16.91 -54.11 18.50
CA SER A 326 -17.92 -53.05 18.59
C SER A 326 -18.28 -52.46 19.96
N ALA A 327 -18.53 -51.15 19.93
CA ALA A 327 -19.43 -50.46 20.85
C ALA A 327 -20.91 -50.72 20.48
N GLU A 328 -21.78 -50.41 21.45
CA GLU A 328 -23.25 -50.42 21.44
C GLU A 328 -23.87 -51.83 21.64
N ASP A 329 -24.91 -52.04 22.46
CA ASP A 329 -25.99 -51.16 22.90
C ASP A 329 -26.67 -51.75 24.17
N GLY A 330 -27.66 -51.04 24.70
CA GLY A 330 -28.27 -51.19 26.02
C GLY A 330 -29.06 -52.46 26.37
N GLN A 331 -29.61 -52.36 27.60
CA GLN A 331 -30.75 -53.07 28.22
C GLN A 331 -30.46 -54.07 29.37
N THR A 332 -30.57 -53.51 30.58
CA THR A 332 -31.45 -53.94 31.69
C THR A 332 -32.26 -55.24 31.50
N LEU A 333 -32.13 -56.18 32.46
CA LEU A 333 -33.19 -56.99 33.12
C LEU A 333 -32.53 -57.96 34.13
N LYS A 334 -32.59 -57.65 35.43
CA LYS A 334 -33.27 -58.39 36.52
C LYS A 334 -32.41 -59.42 37.30
N PRO A 335 -32.55 -59.45 38.65
CA PRO A 335 -31.87 -60.39 39.53
C PRO A 335 -32.71 -61.65 39.70
N ASP A 336 -32.08 -62.81 39.90
CA ASP A 336 -32.75 -63.92 40.59
C ASP A 336 -31.77 -64.61 41.54
N ASP A 337 -32.09 -64.37 42.80
CA ASP A 337 -31.60 -64.97 44.01
C ASP A 337 -32.48 -66.21 44.25
N LEU A 338 -31.91 -67.42 44.22
CA LEU A 338 -32.61 -68.63 44.63
C LEU A 338 -31.87 -69.29 45.78
N SER A 339 -32.32 -68.85 46.96
CA SER A 339 -32.22 -69.44 48.28
C SER A 339 -32.02 -70.95 48.30
N HIS A 340 -30.88 -71.36 48.88
CA HIS A 340 -30.65 -72.68 49.44
C HIS A 340 -31.68 -73.01 50.53
N THR A 341 -32.54 -73.99 50.29
CA THR A 341 -33.28 -74.66 51.37
C THR A 341 -32.36 -75.62 52.10
N SER A 342 -32.06 -75.24 53.34
CA SER A 342 -31.47 -76.06 54.39
C SER A 342 -32.15 -77.43 54.53
N ARG A 343 -31.37 -78.50 54.32
CA ARG A 343 -31.57 -79.79 54.98
C ARG A 343 -30.24 -80.16 55.63
N THR A 344 -30.12 -79.84 56.91
CA THR A 344 -29.06 -80.35 57.77
C THR A 344 -29.24 -81.86 57.95
N VAL A 345 -28.43 -82.65 57.24
CA VAL A 345 -28.17 -84.05 57.59
C VAL A 345 -26.88 -84.04 58.41
N ASP A 346 -27.02 -84.29 59.69
CA ASP A 346 -25.92 -84.35 60.64
C ASP A 346 -25.12 -85.64 60.43
N LEU A 347 -23.98 -85.54 59.73
CA LEU A 347 -23.07 -86.64 59.41
C LEU A 347 -21.86 -86.69 60.38
N SER A 348 -21.95 -86.02 61.53
CA SER A 348 -20.86 -85.90 62.51
C SER A 348 -20.40 -87.22 63.17
N GLY A 349 -20.97 -88.38 62.82
CA GLY A 349 -20.76 -89.64 63.55
C GLY A 349 -20.20 -90.84 62.77
N LEU A 350 -19.98 -90.77 61.45
CA LEU A 350 -19.66 -91.95 60.63
C LEU A 350 -18.42 -91.84 59.73
N LEU A 351 -17.66 -90.75 59.83
CA LEU A 351 -16.45 -90.55 59.03
C LEU A 351 -15.22 -90.72 59.92
N SER A 352 -14.53 -91.85 59.78
CA SER A 352 -13.26 -92.05 60.49
C SER A 352 -12.23 -91.03 60.00
N ALA A 353 -11.40 -90.51 60.91
CA ALA A 353 -10.33 -89.56 60.57
C ALA A 353 -9.41 -90.07 59.44
N GLN A 354 -9.31 -91.40 59.27
CA GLN A 354 -8.54 -92.06 58.21
C GLN A 354 -9.14 -91.86 56.80
N ALA A 355 -10.47 -91.73 56.68
CA ALA A 355 -11.15 -91.51 55.40
C ALA A 355 -11.24 -90.02 55.02
N LEU A 356 -11.21 -89.11 56.01
CA LEU A 356 -11.25 -87.66 55.80
C LEU A 356 -9.87 -87.04 55.59
N ALA A 357 -8.80 -87.63 56.13
CA ALA A 357 -7.45 -87.07 55.99
C ALA A 357 -7.01 -86.87 54.52
N PRO A 358 -7.21 -87.83 53.58
CA PRO A 358 -6.89 -87.61 52.17
C PRO A 358 -7.73 -86.51 51.50
N LEU A 359 -8.96 -86.29 51.95
CA LEU A 359 -9.82 -85.19 51.46
C LEU A 359 -9.34 -83.84 52.00
N PHE A 360 -8.90 -83.77 53.26
CA PHE A 360 -8.27 -82.58 53.81
C PHE A 360 -6.92 -82.29 53.14
N ASP A 361 -6.10 -83.30 52.87
CA ASP A 361 -4.84 -83.15 52.13
C ASP A 361 -5.10 -82.66 50.71
N ALA A 362 -6.06 -83.26 49.98
CA ALA A 362 -6.46 -82.79 48.65
C ALA A 362 -7.04 -81.36 48.66
N TYR A 363 -7.77 -80.96 49.71
CA TYR A 363 -8.27 -79.59 49.87
C TYR A 363 -7.13 -78.61 50.19
N GLN A 364 -6.18 -79.02 51.04
CA GLN A 364 -4.98 -78.26 51.36
C GLN A 364 -4.11 -78.05 50.10
N GLU A 365 -3.91 -79.10 49.29
CA GLU A 365 -3.23 -79.03 47.99
C GLU A 365 -3.98 -78.10 47.02
N ASN A 366 -5.32 -78.19 46.93
CA ASN A 366 -6.13 -77.29 46.10
C ASN A 366 -6.00 -75.82 46.53
N LEU A 367 -5.95 -75.56 47.84
CA LEU A 367 -5.70 -74.22 48.36
C LEU A 367 -4.28 -73.74 48.00
N GLN A 368 -3.27 -74.59 48.16
CA GLN A 368 -1.89 -74.26 47.78
C GLN A 368 -1.72 -74.01 46.27
N GLU A 369 -2.41 -74.78 45.43
CA GLU A 369 -2.45 -74.57 43.98
C GLU A 369 -3.14 -73.24 43.63
N LYS A 370 -4.26 -72.91 44.29
CA LYS A 370 -4.94 -71.63 44.12
C LYS A 370 -4.07 -70.45 44.56
N ASP A 371 -3.39 -70.57 45.69
CA ASP A 371 -2.45 -69.55 46.17
C ASP A 371 -1.27 -69.38 45.20
N SER A 372 -0.74 -70.48 44.66
CA SER A 372 0.31 -70.45 43.64
C SER A 372 -0.17 -69.76 42.35
N LEU A 373 -1.40 -70.06 41.92
CA LEU A 373 -2.02 -69.45 40.75
C LEU A 373 -2.27 -67.95 40.96
N ILE A 374 -2.71 -67.54 42.16
CA ILE A 374 -2.85 -66.13 42.54
C ILE A 374 -1.50 -65.42 42.45
N GLN A 375 -0.44 -65.99 43.01
CA GLN A 375 0.90 -65.41 42.95
C GLN A 375 1.41 -65.27 41.51
N ASP A 376 1.13 -66.25 40.65
CA ASP A 376 1.51 -66.18 39.24
C ASP A 376 0.71 -65.13 38.48
N TYR A 377 -0.59 -64.97 38.76
CA TYR A 377 -1.40 -63.89 38.21
C TYR A 377 -0.95 -62.51 38.72
N GLU A 378 -0.57 -62.37 39.98
CA GLU A 378 -0.01 -61.13 40.54
C GLU A 378 1.28 -60.74 39.82
N LYS A 379 2.22 -61.69 39.62
CA LYS A 379 3.45 -61.46 38.85
C LYS A 379 3.15 -61.08 37.39
N GLN A 380 2.20 -61.75 36.75
CA GLN A 380 1.77 -61.40 35.39
C GLN A 380 1.18 -59.98 35.36
N PHE A 381 0.36 -59.61 36.34
CA PHE A 381 -0.23 -58.29 36.45
C PHE A 381 0.83 -57.20 36.67
N GLU A 382 1.82 -57.45 37.53
CA GLU A 382 2.96 -56.55 37.70
C GLU A 382 3.76 -56.36 36.41
N ASN A 383 4.01 -57.44 35.67
CA ASN A 383 4.72 -57.38 34.40
C ASN A 383 3.92 -56.62 33.32
N ILE A 384 2.61 -56.83 33.23
CA ILE A 384 1.73 -56.05 32.35
C ILE A 384 1.73 -54.58 32.76
N ASN A 385 1.68 -54.28 34.06
CA ASN A 385 1.71 -52.92 34.57
C ASN A 385 3.05 -52.21 34.25
N LYS A 386 4.19 -52.92 34.36
CA LYS A 386 5.50 -52.40 33.93
C LYS A 386 5.53 -52.09 32.44
N LYS A 387 5.05 -53.01 31.59
CA LYS A 387 4.95 -52.79 30.13
C LYS A 387 4.02 -51.64 29.79
N SER A 388 2.87 -51.53 30.46
CA SER A 388 1.91 -50.43 30.29
C SER A 388 2.56 -49.08 30.62
N LYS A 389 3.28 -48.98 31.74
CA LYS A 389 4.03 -47.76 32.10
C LYS A 389 5.10 -47.41 31.06
N GLN A 390 5.81 -48.40 30.51
CA GLN A 390 6.79 -48.17 29.45
C GLN A 390 6.13 -47.65 28.18
N ILE A 391 5.02 -48.25 27.73
CA ILE A 391 4.25 -47.79 26.57
C ILE A 391 3.77 -46.35 26.78
N VAL A 392 3.29 -46.00 27.97
CA VAL A 392 2.88 -44.63 28.30
C VAL A 392 4.06 -43.66 28.21
N ALA A 393 5.24 -44.05 28.72
CA ALA A 393 6.44 -43.24 28.63
C ALA A 393 6.88 -43.04 27.16
N GLU A 394 6.91 -44.10 26.36
CA GLU A 394 7.24 -44.05 24.93
C GLU A 394 6.23 -43.17 24.16
N ASN A 395 4.93 -43.35 24.38
CA ASN A 395 3.90 -42.51 23.77
C ASN A 395 4.05 -41.03 24.14
N LYS A 396 4.45 -40.73 25.38
CA LYS A 396 4.74 -39.35 25.79
C LYS A 396 5.92 -38.78 24.99
N THR A 397 7.01 -39.54 24.86
CA THR A 397 8.19 -39.09 24.07
C THR A 397 7.86 -38.93 22.58
N LEU A 398 7.05 -39.82 22.01
CA LEU A 398 6.59 -39.71 20.62
C LEU A 398 5.70 -38.48 20.44
N THR A 399 4.80 -38.21 21.37
CA THR A 399 3.95 -37.01 21.35
C THR A 399 4.79 -35.73 21.41
N GLU A 400 5.86 -35.71 22.22
CA GLU A 400 6.80 -34.59 22.29
C GLU A 400 7.57 -34.42 20.97
N ARG A 401 8.02 -35.51 20.33
CA ARG A 401 8.67 -35.47 19.01
C ARG A 401 7.74 -34.99 17.90
N VAL A 402 6.48 -35.44 17.89
CA VAL A 402 5.47 -34.98 16.92
C VAL A 402 5.26 -33.48 17.06
N LYS A 403 5.12 -32.96 18.29
CA LYS A 403 5.01 -31.52 18.52
C LYS A 403 6.23 -30.74 18.01
N ALA A 404 7.44 -31.25 18.25
CA ALA A 404 8.66 -30.62 17.75
C ALA A 404 8.70 -30.56 16.21
N LEU A 405 8.31 -31.64 15.54
CA LEU A 405 8.22 -31.69 14.08
C LEU A 405 7.11 -30.77 13.53
N GLU A 406 5.98 -30.67 14.22
CA GLU A 406 4.90 -29.73 13.86
C GLU A 406 5.38 -28.27 13.94
N ASP A 407 6.15 -27.92 14.98
CA ASP A 407 6.74 -26.60 15.16
C ASP A 407 7.81 -26.29 14.09
N GLU A 408 8.68 -27.24 13.77
CA GLU A 408 9.67 -27.11 12.68
C GLU A 408 8.99 -26.92 11.32
N LEU A 409 7.94 -27.70 11.04
CA LEU A 409 7.17 -27.60 9.80
C LEU A 409 6.46 -26.24 9.71
N ALA A 410 5.91 -25.73 10.82
CA ALA A 410 5.34 -24.39 10.88
C ALA A 410 6.41 -23.31 10.60
N HIS A 411 7.62 -23.45 11.15
CA HIS A 411 8.74 -22.55 10.88
C HIS A 411 9.19 -22.60 9.41
N VAL A 412 9.31 -23.78 8.81
CA VAL A 412 9.66 -23.95 7.39
C VAL A 412 8.60 -23.32 6.48
N ARG A 413 7.30 -23.53 6.76
CA ARG A 413 6.21 -22.86 6.03
C ARG A 413 6.28 -21.34 6.13
N GLN A 414 6.59 -20.81 7.31
CA GLN A 414 6.79 -19.38 7.49
C GLN A 414 8.00 -18.86 6.71
N SER A 415 9.12 -19.60 6.72
CA SER A 415 10.33 -19.29 5.95
C SER A 415 10.09 -19.31 4.44
N GLN A 416 9.40 -20.33 3.92
CA GLN A 416 9.00 -20.40 2.52
C GLN A 416 8.10 -19.23 2.11
N LYS A 417 7.15 -18.82 2.97
CA LYS A 417 6.32 -17.64 2.72
C LYS A 417 7.15 -16.36 2.67
N LYS A 418 8.11 -16.18 3.59
CA LYS A 418 9.04 -15.04 3.57
C LYS A 418 9.89 -15.02 2.29
N LEU A 419 10.39 -16.18 1.88
CA LEU A 419 11.18 -16.33 0.65
C LEU A 419 10.35 -16.04 -0.60
N ALA A 420 9.10 -16.51 -0.66
CA ALA A 420 8.18 -16.24 -1.77
C ALA A 420 7.92 -14.74 -1.92
N VAL A 421 7.58 -14.05 -0.82
CA VAL A 421 7.42 -12.58 -0.81
C VAL A 421 8.72 -11.89 -1.24
N GLY A 422 9.87 -12.34 -0.75
CA GLY A 422 11.18 -11.80 -1.14
C GLY A 422 11.46 -11.92 -2.65
N LYS A 423 11.09 -13.05 -3.26
CA LYS A 423 11.19 -13.25 -4.71
C LYS A 423 10.26 -12.32 -5.48
N GLU A 424 8.99 -12.22 -5.07
CA GLU A 424 8.03 -11.32 -5.71
C GLU A 424 8.48 -9.86 -5.64
N THR A 425 9.02 -9.42 -4.49
CA THR A 425 9.57 -8.06 -4.35
C THR A 425 10.79 -7.84 -5.25
N ALA A 426 11.69 -8.82 -5.35
CA ALA A 426 12.87 -8.73 -6.21
C ALA A 426 12.48 -8.71 -7.70
N ASP A 427 11.45 -9.45 -8.12
CA ASP A 427 10.95 -9.44 -9.48
C ASP A 427 10.28 -8.11 -9.83
N ILE A 428 9.53 -7.51 -8.90
CA ILE A 428 8.98 -6.16 -9.05
C ILE A 428 10.11 -5.14 -9.19
N GLU A 429 11.11 -5.16 -8.31
CA GLU A 429 12.27 -4.27 -8.39
C GLU A 429 12.99 -4.41 -9.73
N LYS A 430 13.29 -5.65 -10.15
CA LYS A 430 13.92 -5.94 -11.44
C LYS A 430 13.11 -5.37 -12.61
N LYS A 431 11.79 -5.53 -12.60
CA LYS A 431 10.91 -4.98 -13.64
C LYS A 431 10.94 -3.45 -13.65
N THR A 432 10.87 -2.80 -12.48
CA THR A 432 10.94 -1.33 -12.40
C THR A 432 12.28 -0.78 -12.88
N PHE A 433 13.40 -1.45 -12.59
CA PHE A 433 14.71 -1.07 -13.12
C PHE A 433 14.80 -1.26 -14.63
N ALA A 434 14.25 -2.34 -15.17
CA ALA A 434 14.20 -2.56 -16.62
C ALA A 434 13.38 -1.46 -17.33
N GLU A 435 12.19 -1.11 -16.83
CA GLU A 435 11.39 -0.02 -17.40
C GLU A 435 12.09 1.35 -17.29
N ARG A 436 12.85 1.58 -16.22
CA ARG A 436 13.64 2.82 -16.09
C ARG A 436 14.78 2.87 -17.09
N ALA A 437 15.47 1.75 -17.33
CA ALA A 437 16.51 1.63 -18.32
C ALA A 437 15.96 1.84 -19.74
N GLU A 438 14.81 1.24 -20.07
CA GLU A 438 14.17 1.40 -21.38
C GLU A 438 13.70 2.84 -21.65
N ARG A 439 13.14 3.52 -20.63
CA ARG A 439 12.81 4.96 -20.75
C ARG A 439 14.06 5.82 -20.93
N ALA A 440 15.17 5.50 -20.27
CA ALA A 440 16.42 6.22 -20.44
C ALA A 440 17.04 5.98 -21.83
N GLU A 441 16.98 4.74 -22.33
CA GLU A 441 17.41 4.38 -23.69
C GLU A 441 16.57 5.11 -24.75
N SER A 442 15.26 5.17 -24.57
CA SER A 442 14.35 5.88 -25.49
C SER A 442 14.67 7.37 -25.55
N LYS A 443 14.88 8.02 -24.40
CA LYS A 443 15.31 9.43 -24.35
C LYS A 443 16.67 9.66 -25.00
N LEU A 444 17.61 8.73 -24.82
CA LEU A 444 18.90 8.80 -25.51
C LEU A 444 18.73 8.70 -27.02
N LYS A 445 17.89 7.78 -27.51
CA LYS A 445 17.56 7.66 -28.94
C LYS A 445 16.94 8.94 -29.47
N GLU A 446 15.95 9.52 -28.79
CA GLU A 446 15.36 10.81 -29.17
C GLU A 446 16.42 11.93 -29.25
N VAL A 447 17.34 11.99 -28.28
CA VAL A 447 18.43 12.97 -28.31
C VAL A 447 19.37 12.72 -29.50
N TYR A 448 19.73 11.46 -29.78
CA TYR A 448 20.55 11.12 -30.94
C TYR A 448 19.86 11.50 -32.25
N GLU A 449 18.56 11.20 -32.41
CA GLU A 449 17.77 11.58 -33.57
C GLU A 449 17.73 13.11 -33.74
N LEU A 450 17.54 13.87 -32.65
CA LEU A 450 17.60 15.33 -32.69
C LEU A 450 18.99 15.86 -33.11
N TYR A 451 20.07 15.21 -32.68
CA TYR A 451 21.43 15.58 -33.11
C TYR A 451 21.66 15.26 -34.59
N GLU A 452 21.21 14.11 -35.06
CA GLU A 452 21.27 13.70 -36.47
C GLU A 452 20.46 14.67 -37.35
N ASP A 453 19.24 15.02 -36.94
CA ASP A 453 18.39 15.99 -37.64
C ASP A 453 19.03 17.38 -37.69
N LYS A 454 19.64 17.83 -36.58
CA LYS A 454 20.36 19.11 -36.52
C LYS A 454 21.59 19.10 -37.43
N MET A 455 22.35 18.01 -37.47
CA MET A 455 23.47 17.86 -38.40
C MET A 455 22.97 17.86 -39.86
N ALA A 456 21.89 17.14 -40.16
CA ALA A 456 21.30 17.12 -41.49
C ALA A 456 20.76 18.49 -41.92
N ALA A 457 20.20 19.27 -41.00
CA ALA A 457 19.80 20.66 -41.24
C ALA A 457 21.02 21.54 -41.51
N MET A 458 22.07 21.47 -40.68
CA MET A 458 23.31 22.22 -40.87
C MET A 458 24.00 21.90 -42.20
N MET A 459 23.97 20.64 -42.64
CA MET A 459 24.49 20.24 -43.95
C MET A 459 23.68 20.86 -45.09
N ARG A 460 22.34 20.90 -44.98
CA ARG A 460 21.47 21.56 -45.97
C ARG A 460 21.72 23.07 -46.01
N ASP A 461 21.91 23.70 -44.86
CA ASP A 461 22.23 25.12 -44.77
C ASP A 461 23.61 25.41 -45.38
N TYR A 462 24.61 24.58 -45.07
CA TYR A 462 25.94 24.66 -45.67
C TYR A 462 25.89 24.51 -47.19
N GLU A 463 25.16 23.52 -47.71
CA GLU A 463 24.96 23.36 -49.16
C GLU A 463 24.26 24.56 -49.79
N THR A 464 23.28 25.15 -49.11
CA THR A 464 22.55 26.33 -49.59
C THR A 464 23.46 27.55 -49.63
N ILE A 465 24.17 27.83 -48.54
CA ILE A 465 25.17 28.91 -48.46
C ILE A 465 26.26 28.70 -49.51
N HIS A 466 26.72 27.46 -49.71
CA HIS A 466 27.71 27.16 -50.73
C HIS A 466 27.16 27.44 -52.14
N ARG A 467 25.94 27.01 -52.48
CA ARG A 467 25.29 27.33 -53.76
C ARG A 467 25.12 28.84 -53.95
N GLU A 468 24.65 29.55 -52.93
CA GLU A 468 24.49 31.01 -52.95
C GLU A 468 25.83 31.72 -53.10
N TYR A 469 26.87 31.29 -52.38
CA TYR A 469 28.23 31.81 -52.51
C TYR A 469 28.75 31.67 -53.94
N PHE A 470 28.60 30.50 -54.56
CA PHE A 470 29.02 30.31 -55.95
C PHE A 470 28.16 31.11 -56.94
N SER A 471 26.85 31.23 -56.69
CA SER A 471 25.96 32.07 -57.49
C SER A 471 26.35 33.54 -57.41
N VAL A 472 26.59 34.06 -56.20
CA VAL A 472 27.02 35.45 -55.96
C VAL A 472 28.41 35.67 -56.51
N LYS A 473 29.35 34.73 -56.34
CA LYS A 473 30.69 34.82 -56.92
C LYS A 473 30.63 34.89 -58.44
N SER A 474 29.85 34.03 -59.09
CA SER A 474 29.66 34.08 -60.54
C SER A 474 28.97 35.37 -60.99
N ALA A 475 27.94 35.82 -60.26
CA ALA A 475 27.29 37.09 -60.52
C ALA A 475 28.23 38.28 -60.31
N LEU A 476 29.13 38.20 -59.33
CA LEU A 476 30.17 39.19 -59.05
C LEU A 476 31.16 39.24 -60.20
N GLU A 477 31.69 38.10 -60.66
CA GLU A 477 32.58 38.02 -61.83
C GLU A 477 31.91 38.57 -63.10
N ILE A 478 30.62 38.26 -63.32
CA ILE A 478 29.82 38.85 -64.40
C ILE A 478 29.63 40.36 -64.19
N SER A 479 29.44 40.81 -62.95
CA SER A 479 29.27 42.22 -62.65
C SER A 479 30.59 42.99 -62.74
N GLU A 480 31.73 42.41 -62.39
CA GLU A 480 33.08 42.97 -62.50
C GLU A 480 33.48 43.08 -63.97
N THR A 481 33.16 42.08 -64.79
CA THR A 481 33.33 42.18 -66.25
C THR A 481 32.43 43.24 -66.85
N LYS A 482 31.17 43.34 -66.41
CA LYS A 482 30.25 44.43 -66.78
C LYS A 482 30.67 45.78 -66.21
N LEU A 483 31.30 45.85 -65.03
CA LEU A 483 31.82 47.06 -64.39
C LEU A 483 33.12 47.49 -65.05
N ALA A 484 33.96 46.59 -65.53
CA ALA A 484 35.09 46.93 -66.37
C ALA A 484 34.61 47.47 -67.74
N GLN A 485 33.57 46.87 -68.32
CA GLN A 485 32.89 47.39 -69.52
C GLN A 485 32.19 48.73 -69.25
N LEU A 486 31.54 48.88 -68.09
CA LEU A 486 30.86 50.09 -67.70
C LEU A 486 31.84 51.14 -67.21
N ASP A 487 32.97 50.87 -66.59
CA ASP A 487 34.02 51.84 -66.22
C ASP A 487 34.74 52.34 -67.47
N ALA A 488 34.91 51.48 -68.48
CA ALA A 488 35.24 51.90 -69.84
C ALA A 488 34.17 52.82 -70.47
N MET A 489 32.92 52.79 -70.00
CA MET A 489 31.80 53.65 -70.43
C MET A 489 31.44 54.79 -69.43
N ARG A 490 31.87 54.71 -68.17
CA ARG A 490 31.51 55.56 -67.01
C ARG A 490 32.57 56.61 -66.76
N SER A 491 33.79 56.37 -67.25
CA SER A 491 34.66 57.44 -67.77
C SER A 491 33.95 58.35 -68.79
N ARG A 492 32.75 57.98 -69.26
CA ARG A 492 31.94 58.74 -70.22
C ARG A 492 30.54 59.20 -69.76
N THR A 493 29.91 58.73 -68.67
CA THR A 493 28.43 58.93 -68.54
C THR A 493 27.70 59.09 -67.19
N VAL A 494 28.26 59.00 -65.97
CA VAL A 494 27.42 59.17 -64.74
C VAL A 494 28.01 60.14 -63.68
N PRO A 495 27.31 61.24 -63.34
CA PRO A 495 27.76 62.22 -62.33
C PRO A 495 27.77 61.70 -60.87
N ALA A 496 28.77 62.12 -60.10
CA ALA A 496 29.04 61.65 -58.73
C ALA A 496 27.93 61.93 -57.68
N ASP A 497 27.15 63.00 -57.87
CA ASP A 497 26.09 63.46 -56.94
C ASP A 497 24.99 62.40 -56.70
N MET A 498 24.68 61.58 -57.71
CA MET A 498 23.66 60.52 -57.57
C MET A 498 24.10 59.34 -56.67
N HIS A 499 25.41 59.12 -56.53
CA HIS A 499 25.94 58.08 -55.65
C HIS A 499 25.94 58.50 -54.19
N GLU A 500 26.26 59.76 -53.92
CA GLU A 500 26.31 60.33 -52.58
C GLU A 500 24.92 60.31 -51.91
N ARG A 501 23.87 60.70 -52.65
CA ARG A 501 22.49 60.67 -52.13
C ARG A 501 21.99 59.26 -51.77
N ARG A 502 22.42 58.23 -52.51
CA ARG A 502 22.05 56.83 -52.20
C ARG A 502 22.78 56.33 -50.96
N LEU A 503 24.05 56.70 -50.79
CA LEU A 503 24.81 56.37 -49.58
C LEU A 503 24.21 57.03 -48.34
N ASP A 504 23.77 58.29 -48.45
CA ASP A 504 23.12 58.99 -47.34
C ASP A 504 21.72 58.44 -47.01
N HIS A 505 21.02 57.86 -47.98
CA HIS A 505 19.80 57.10 -47.69
C HIS A 505 20.11 55.82 -46.89
N CYS A 506 21.14 55.06 -47.27
CA CYS A 506 21.51 53.84 -46.55
C CYS A 506 21.98 54.12 -45.12
N LYS A 507 22.72 55.22 -44.90
CA LYS A 507 23.13 55.65 -43.55
C LYS A 507 21.92 55.98 -42.67
N ARG A 508 20.95 56.74 -43.19
CA ARG A 508 19.71 57.04 -42.46
C ARG A 508 18.94 55.78 -42.08
N LEU A 509 18.81 54.82 -42.99
CA LEU A 509 18.12 53.56 -42.72
C LEU A 509 18.83 52.73 -41.63
N LEU A 510 20.17 52.75 -41.60
CA LEU A 510 20.97 52.10 -40.56
C LEU A 510 20.77 52.76 -39.19
N GLU A 511 20.75 54.08 -39.13
CA GLU A 511 20.50 54.85 -37.91
C GLU A 511 19.08 54.60 -37.37
N GLU A 512 18.09 54.52 -38.26
CA GLU A 512 16.70 54.21 -37.89
C GLU A 512 16.55 52.78 -37.36
N LEU A 513 17.20 51.79 -37.99
CA LEU A 513 17.26 50.42 -37.46
C LEU A 513 17.95 50.36 -36.10
N LYS A 514 19.09 51.04 -35.92
CA LYS A 514 19.77 51.11 -34.62
C LYS A 514 18.88 51.71 -33.53
N HIS A 515 18.13 52.77 -33.86
CA HIS A 515 17.18 53.37 -32.94
C HIS A 515 16.04 52.40 -32.57
N GLN A 516 15.49 51.68 -33.55
CA GLN A 516 14.46 50.65 -33.31
C GLN A 516 14.97 49.51 -32.41
N TYR A 517 16.19 49.00 -32.66
CA TYR A 517 16.82 48.00 -31.79
C TYR A 517 17.08 48.54 -30.38
N GLY A 518 17.49 49.80 -30.24
CA GLY A 518 17.65 50.46 -28.94
C GLY A 518 16.32 50.47 -28.17
N MET A 519 15.25 50.95 -28.79
CA MET A 519 13.92 50.97 -28.19
C MET A 519 13.40 49.58 -27.82
N GLU A 520 13.63 48.56 -28.65
CA GLU A 520 13.27 47.18 -28.29
C GLU A 520 14.06 46.65 -27.10
N THR A 521 15.35 46.98 -27.03
CA THR A 521 16.22 46.57 -25.91
C THR A 521 15.75 47.22 -24.62
N ASP A 522 15.39 48.51 -24.66
CA ASP A 522 14.84 49.24 -23.51
C ASP A 522 13.48 48.66 -23.06
N ARG A 523 12.59 48.35 -24.01
CA ARG A 523 11.30 47.69 -23.68
C ARG A 523 11.50 46.32 -23.04
N LYS A 524 12.42 45.51 -23.57
CA LYS A 524 12.75 44.19 -23.02
C LYS A 524 13.38 44.32 -21.64
N SER A 525 14.28 45.27 -21.44
CA SER A 525 14.91 45.51 -20.13
C SER A 525 13.89 45.98 -19.08
N GLU A 526 12.97 46.89 -19.43
CA GLU A 526 11.84 47.27 -18.58
C GLU A 526 10.92 46.09 -18.23
N GLN A 527 10.69 45.18 -19.17
CA GLN A 527 9.88 43.98 -18.91
C GLN A 527 10.60 43.02 -17.95
N VAL A 528 11.92 42.86 -18.11
CA VAL A 528 12.75 42.05 -17.20
C VAL A 528 12.74 42.65 -15.78
N THR A 529 12.89 43.97 -15.63
CA THR A 529 12.86 44.60 -14.30
C THR A 529 11.49 44.48 -13.62
N LYS A 530 10.38 44.62 -14.38
CA LYS A 530 9.03 44.38 -13.85
C LYS A 530 8.83 42.94 -13.38
N LEU A 531 9.31 41.95 -14.13
CA LEU A 531 9.23 40.54 -13.75
C LEU A 531 10.11 40.23 -12.53
N GLN A 532 11.31 40.83 -12.44
CA GLN A 532 12.19 40.69 -11.29
C GLN A 532 11.55 41.26 -10.02
N GLU A 533 10.87 42.42 -10.09
CA GLU A 533 10.17 42.99 -8.94
C GLU A 533 8.97 42.13 -8.52
N GLN A 534 8.21 41.58 -9.48
CA GLN A 534 7.12 40.64 -9.17
C GLN A 534 7.63 39.38 -8.47
N LEU A 535 8.77 38.85 -8.92
CA LEU A 535 9.42 37.70 -8.30
C LEU A 535 9.86 38.03 -6.87
N ARG A 536 10.48 39.19 -6.64
CA ARG A 536 10.87 39.68 -5.31
C ARG A 536 9.67 39.78 -4.36
N ILE A 537 8.55 40.34 -4.82
CA ILE A 537 7.32 40.45 -4.02
C ILE A 537 6.75 39.07 -3.67
N LEU A 538 6.79 38.11 -4.60
CA LEU A 538 6.34 36.74 -4.36
C LEU A 538 7.24 36.00 -3.37
N GLU A 539 8.57 36.19 -3.46
CA GLU A 539 9.53 35.64 -2.51
C GLU A 539 9.30 36.19 -1.10
N GLU A 540 9.05 37.49 -0.95
CA GLU A 540 8.71 38.09 0.34
C GLU A 540 7.40 37.53 0.92
N LYS A 541 6.37 37.34 0.09
CA LYS A 541 5.11 36.71 0.52
C LYS A 541 5.31 35.25 0.94
N TYR A 542 6.11 34.50 0.19
CA TYR A 542 6.44 33.12 0.49
C TYR A 542 7.22 33.03 1.81
N ALA A 543 8.22 33.88 2.01
CA ALA A 543 8.99 33.93 3.26
C ALA A 543 8.11 34.25 4.48
N LYS A 544 7.18 35.21 4.35
CA LYS A 544 6.20 35.52 5.41
C LYS A 544 5.30 34.33 5.73
N ALA A 545 4.77 33.65 4.71
CA ALA A 545 3.94 32.46 4.91
C ALA A 545 4.72 31.30 5.58
N CYS A 546 6.00 31.12 5.24
CA CYS A 546 6.86 30.14 5.90
C CYS A 546 7.06 30.48 7.39
N GLN A 547 7.34 31.74 7.72
CA GLN A 547 7.49 32.18 9.11
C GLN A 547 6.19 31.99 9.92
N GLU A 548 5.03 32.33 9.34
CA GLU A 548 3.74 32.11 9.98
C GLU A 548 3.48 30.61 10.23
N ASN A 549 3.83 29.75 9.28
CA ASN A 549 3.68 28.30 9.42
C ASN A 549 4.60 27.72 10.52
N GLU A 550 5.84 28.20 10.62
CA GLU A 550 6.74 27.82 11.71
C GLU A 550 6.20 28.25 13.08
N ASN A 551 5.76 29.50 13.21
CA ASN A 551 5.14 29.99 14.45
C ASN A 551 3.93 29.13 14.85
N MET A 552 3.07 28.77 13.88
CA MET A 552 1.91 27.91 14.13
C MET A 552 2.30 26.49 14.57
N LYS A 553 3.37 25.92 14.01
CA LYS A 553 3.89 24.61 14.44
C LYS A 553 4.38 24.66 15.89
N GLU A 554 5.10 25.71 16.26
CA GLU A 554 5.56 25.88 17.65
C GLU A 554 4.39 26.03 18.63
N GLU A 555 3.36 26.79 18.25
CA GLU A 555 2.14 26.93 19.06
C GLU A 555 1.41 25.59 19.22
N LEU A 556 1.29 24.82 18.15
CA LEU A 556 0.69 23.48 18.20
C LEU A 556 1.49 22.54 19.12
N GLU A 557 2.82 22.57 19.06
CA GLU A 557 3.66 21.81 19.98
C GLU A 557 3.44 22.21 21.45
N LYS A 558 3.34 23.51 21.72
CA LYS A 558 3.05 24.03 23.08
C LYS A 558 1.68 23.56 23.54
N ALA A 559 0.65 23.63 22.68
CA ALA A 559 -0.69 23.13 22.98
C ALA A 559 -0.71 21.62 23.28
N LEU A 560 -0.02 20.81 22.47
CA LEU A 560 0.09 19.37 22.68
C LEU A 560 0.83 19.02 23.98
N LYS A 561 1.89 19.76 24.32
CA LYS A 561 2.58 19.63 25.61
C LYS A 561 1.62 19.93 26.77
N ASN A 562 0.80 20.99 26.68
CA ASN A 562 -0.20 21.34 27.68
C ASN A 562 -1.28 20.27 27.83
N VAL A 563 -1.81 19.71 26.74
CA VAL A 563 -2.78 18.60 26.77
C VAL A 563 -2.19 17.38 27.50
N ARG A 564 -0.93 17.05 27.25
CA ARG A 564 -0.23 15.96 27.96
C ARG A 564 -0.11 16.24 29.45
N LEU A 565 0.19 17.49 29.84
CA LEU A 565 0.25 17.90 31.24
C LEU A 565 -1.12 17.80 31.92
N TYR A 566 -2.19 18.28 31.28
CA TYR A 566 -3.56 18.15 31.79
C TYR A 566 -3.98 16.68 31.96
N ARG A 567 -3.60 15.80 31.01
CA ARG A 567 -3.87 14.36 31.11
C ARG A 567 -3.14 13.72 32.29
N LYS A 568 -1.86 14.05 32.51
CA LYS A 568 -1.08 13.60 33.68
C LYS A 568 -1.70 14.12 34.98
N ALA A 569 -2.03 15.40 35.05
CA ALA A 569 -2.69 16.01 36.21
C ALA A 569 -4.03 15.32 36.53
N ALA A 570 -4.86 15.03 35.53
CA ALA A 570 -6.13 14.33 35.71
C ALA A 570 -5.97 12.91 36.28
N VAL A 571 -4.89 12.20 35.95
CA VAL A 571 -4.59 10.88 36.56
C VAL A 571 -4.21 11.06 38.04
N ILE A 572 -3.33 12.01 38.34
CA ILE A 572 -2.90 12.30 39.72
C ILE A 572 -4.08 12.73 40.59
N PHE A 573 -4.94 13.62 40.09
CA PHE A 573 -6.15 14.06 40.81
C PHE A 573 -7.14 12.92 41.03
N ARG A 574 -7.32 12.00 40.07
CA ARG A 574 -8.15 10.79 40.26
C ARG A 574 -7.59 9.88 41.35
N GLN A 575 -6.28 9.69 41.40
CA GLN A 575 -5.64 8.90 42.46
C GLN A 575 -5.77 9.58 43.83
N ARG A 576 -5.51 10.90 43.91
CA ARG A 576 -5.67 11.69 45.15
C ARG A 576 -7.12 11.66 45.65
N LEU A 577 -8.09 11.77 44.75
CA LEU A 577 -9.52 11.70 45.07
C LEU A 577 -9.91 10.30 45.58
N LYS A 578 -9.50 9.22 44.90
CA LYS A 578 -9.74 7.84 45.36
C LYS A 578 -9.14 7.58 46.74
N ALA A 579 -7.91 8.01 46.97
CA ALA A 579 -7.23 7.85 48.25
C ALA A 579 -7.90 8.67 49.37
N ALA A 580 -8.32 9.91 49.09
CA ALA A 580 -9.04 10.75 50.06
C ALA A 580 -10.44 10.20 50.37
N ALA A 581 -11.18 9.71 49.36
CA ALA A 581 -12.48 9.07 49.53
C ALA A 581 -12.38 7.78 50.35
N ALA A 582 -11.37 6.95 50.10
CA ALA A 582 -11.11 5.75 50.90
C ALA A 582 -10.78 6.09 52.36
N ARG A 583 -9.99 7.15 52.61
CA ARG A 583 -9.72 7.65 53.97
C ARG A 583 -10.99 8.15 54.66
N ALA A 584 -11.79 8.98 53.99
CA ALA A 584 -13.05 9.48 54.53
C ALA A 584 -14.03 8.34 54.85
N LEU A 585 -14.10 7.32 53.99
CA LEU A 585 -14.96 6.14 54.21
C LEU A 585 -14.50 5.31 55.42
N ARG A 586 -13.19 5.07 55.57
CA ARG A 586 -12.62 4.35 56.72
C ARG A 586 -12.85 5.09 58.04
N VAL A 587 -12.69 6.41 58.04
CA VAL A 587 -12.93 7.23 59.23
C VAL A 587 -14.43 7.32 59.54
N ARG A 588 -15.30 7.27 58.52
CA ARG A 588 -16.76 7.23 58.71
C ARG A 588 -17.21 5.91 59.33
N THR A 589 -16.64 4.78 58.91
CA THR A 589 -16.96 3.47 59.50
C THR A 589 -16.41 3.33 60.92
N SER A 590 -15.25 3.91 61.24
CA SER A 590 -14.72 3.93 62.62
C SER A 590 -15.50 4.89 63.53
N ALA A 591 -15.89 6.08 63.04
CA ALA A 591 -16.72 7.02 63.79
C ALA A 591 -18.14 6.48 64.09
N ARG A 592 -18.70 5.63 63.21
CA ARG A 592 -19.95 4.91 63.51
C ARG A 592 -19.81 3.88 64.63
N ARG A 593 -18.60 3.36 64.87
CA ARG A 593 -18.30 2.37 65.92
C ARG A 593 -17.89 3.02 67.26
N GLY A 594 -17.30 4.21 67.24
CA GLY A 594 -16.89 4.96 68.44
C GLY A 594 -17.77 6.20 68.68
N ARG A 595 -18.58 6.22 69.75
CA ARG A 595 -19.62 7.24 69.97
C ARG A 595 -19.15 8.66 70.33
N HIS A 596 -17.86 8.99 70.44
CA HIS A 596 -17.45 10.24 71.09
C HIS A 596 -16.39 11.13 70.42
N ASN A 597 -15.99 10.93 69.15
CA ASN A 597 -15.13 11.92 68.49
C ASN A 597 -15.27 11.97 66.96
N ASN A 598 -16.00 12.99 66.46
CA ASN A 598 -16.27 13.20 65.03
C ASN A 598 -15.24 14.07 64.31
N GLU A 599 -14.27 14.64 65.03
CA GLU A 599 -13.27 15.56 64.47
C GLU A 599 -12.42 14.94 63.33
N PRO A 600 -11.97 13.67 63.43
CA PRO A 600 -11.23 13.02 62.34
C PRO A 600 -12.04 12.89 61.05
N LEU A 601 -13.36 12.68 61.17
CA LEU A 601 -14.27 12.58 60.03
C LEU A 601 -14.46 13.95 59.37
N ARG A 602 -14.57 15.01 60.18
CA ARG A 602 -14.71 16.39 59.70
C ARG A 602 -13.46 16.83 58.92
N LEU A 603 -12.27 16.55 59.45
CA LEU A 603 -10.99 16.80 58.77
C LEU A 603 -10.85 16.00 57.46
N ALA A 604 -11.27 14.73 57.45
CA ALA A 604 -11.22 13.89 56.25
C ALA A 604 -12.19 14.35 55.14
N LEU A 605 -13.38 14.82 55.51
CA LEU A 605 -14.36 15.41 54.58
C LEU A 605 -13.87 16.76 54.05
N HIS A 606 -13.32 17.62 54.91
CA HIS A 606 -12.75 18.91 54.49
C HIS A 606 -11.57 18.73 53.52
N ALA A 607 -10.68 17.75 53.76
CA ALA A 607 -9.60 17.43 52.84
C ALA A 607 -10.11 16.91 51.48
N LEU A 608 -11.20 16.15 51.48
CA LEU A 608 -11.85 15.64 50.27
C LEU A 608 -12.52 16.78 49.49
N ASP A 609 -13.16 17.73 50.16
CA ASP A 609 -13.76 18.89 49.52
C ASP A 609 -12.70 19.86 48.99
N LYS A 610 -11.57 20.04 49.67
CA LYS A 610 -10.42 20.79 49.14
C LYS A 610 -9.93 20.19 47.81
N ILE A 611 -9.78 18.86 47.74
CA ILE A 611 -9.40 18.16 46.50
C ILE A 611 -10.47 18.34 45.40
N LYS A 612 -11.77 18.33 45.74
CA LYS A 612 -12.83 18.61 44.75
C LYS A 612 -12.77 20.03 44.21
N HIS A 613 -12.48 21.03 45.05
CA HIS A 613 -12.33 22.42 44.62
C HIS A 613 -11.10 22.59 43.72
N GLU A 614 -9.97 21.96 44.05
CA GLU A 614 -8.78 21.90 43.18
C GLU A 614 -9.12 21.28 41.81
N ILE A 615 -9.88 20.18 41.78
CA ILE A 615 -10.33 19.53 40.54
C ILE A 615 -11.26 20.46 39.74
N LYS A 616 -12.20 21.16 40.37
CA LYS A 616 -13.08 22.12 39.69
C LYS A 616 -12.29 23.29 39.08
N ALA A 617 -11.29 23.81 39.78
CA ALA A 617 -10.42 24.88 39.29
C ALA A 617 -9.57 24.42 38.09
N VAL A 618 -8.97 23.24 38.15
CA VAL A 618 -8.21 22.67 37.02
C VAL A 618 -9.12 22.34 35.85
N LYS A 619 -10.34 21.83 36.12
CA LYS A 619 -11.36 21.55 35.11
C LYS A 619 -11.73 22.83 34.37
N SER A 620 -12.15 23.89 35.06
CA SER A 620 -12.53 25.17 34.43
C SER A 620 -11.42 25.79 33.57
N ARG A 621 -10.16 25.74 34.02
CA ARG A 621 -9.01 26.19 33.23
C ARG A 621 -8.80 25.34 31.97
N ALA A 622 -8.95 24.02 32.07
CA ALA A 622 -8.84 23.12 30.93
C ALA A 622 -9.97 23.34 29.91
N TYR A 623 -11.22 23.58 30.35
CA TYR A 623 -12.33 23.90 29.45
C TYR A 623 -12.13 25.25 28.75
N SER A 624 -11.68 26.29 29.48
CA SER A 624 -11.39 27.60 28.88
C SER A 624 -10.31 27.49 27.81
N SER A 625 -9.25 26.70 28.07
CA SER A 625 -8.18 26.43 27.11
C SER A 625 -8.63 25.60 25.91
N LEU A 626 -9.60 24.68 26.08
CA LEU A 626 -10.17 23.90 24.98
C LEU A 626 -11.08 24.76 24.11
N GLU A 627 -11.92 25.59 24.72
CA GLU A 627 -12.81 26.50 24.00
C GLU A 627 -12.02 27.52 23.16
N GLU A 628 -10.90 28.02 23.68
CA GLU A 628 -9.99 28.89 22.93
C GLU A 628 -9.33 28.14 21.75
N LEU A 629 -8.96 26.88 21.94
CA LEU A 629 -8.41 26.04 20.87
C LEU A 629 -9.46 25.76 19.78
N GLU A 630 -10.70 25.44 20.17
CA GLU A 630 -11.82 25.23 19.25
C GLU A 630 -12.11 26.49 18.43
N ARG A 631 -12.13 27.68 19.06
CA ARG A 631 -12.28 28.96 18.33
C ARG A 631 -11.18 29.16 17.30
N ARG A 632 -9.91 28.85 17.65
CA ARG A 632 -8.77 28.98 16.72
C ARG A 632 -8.86 28.00 15.55
N ILE A 633 -9.27 26.76 15.80
CA ILE A 633 -9.48 25.74 14.75
C ILE A 633 -10.56 26.22 13.78
N VAL A 634 -11.70 26.68 14.29
CA VAL A 634 -12.80 27.20 13.45
C VAL A 634 -12.35 28.40 12.62
N GLU A 635 -11.56 29.31 13.19
CA GLU A 635 -11.03 30.45 12.44
C GLU A 635 -10.04 30.02 11.35
N GLN A 636 -9.21 29.01 11.62
CA GLN A 636 -8.30 28.43 10.64
C GLN A 636 -9.06 27.71 9.50
N GLU A 637 -10.09 26.92 9.83
CA GLU A 637 -10.97 26.29 8.84
C GLU A 637 -11.65 27.33 7.95
N LYS A 638 -12.10 28.45 8.54
CA LYS A 638 -12.67 29.57 7.79
C LYS A 638 -11.65 30.20 6.84
N ARG A 639 -10.40 30.45 7.28
CA ARG A 639 -9.34 30.97 6.41
C ARG A 639 -8.99 30.01 5.29
N ALA A 640 -8.89 28.71 5.58
CA ALA A 640 -8.65 27.68 4.58
C ALA A 640 -9.78 27.61 3.55
N ALA A 641 -11.05 27.68 3.99
CA ALA A 641 -12.20 27.70 3.10
C ALA A 641 -12.21 28.94 2.19
N LEU A 642 -11.85 30.12 2.73
CA LEU A 642 -11.70 31.35 1.93
C LEU A 642 -10.58 31.20 0.89
N ALA A 643 -9.40 30.73 1.29
CA ALA A 643 -8.29 30.49 0.37
C ALA A 643 -8.68 29.50 -0.74
N HIS A 644 -9.34 28.39 -0.40
CA HIS A 644 -9.85 27.44 -1.40
C HIS A 644 -10.86 28.08 -2.37
N SER A 645 -11.72 28.97 -1.88
CA SER A 645 -12.67 29.69 -2.74
C SER A 645 -11.98 30.67 -3.69
N GLU A 646 -10.91 31.33 -3.24
CA GLU A 646 -10.11 32.24 -4.06
C GLU A 646 -9.32 31.48 -5.12
N TYR A 647 -8.66 30.37 -4.76
CA TYR A 647 -8.00 29.49 -5.72
C TYR A 647 -8.96 28.95 -6.78
N ARG A 648 -10.19 28.58 -6.40
CA ARG A 648 -11.21 28.15 -7.37
C ARG A 648 -11.56 29.27 -8.35
N ARG A 649 -11.76 30.51 -7.87
CA ARG A 649 -12.01 31.67 -8.72
C ARG A 649 -10.83 31.98 -9.65
N GLU A 650 -9.60 31.82 -9.16
CA GLU A 650 -8.40 32.01 -9.99
C GLU A 650 -8.30 30.95 -11.10
N LEU A 651 -8.63 29.69 -10.80
CA LEU A 651 -8.72 28.62 -11.81
C LEU A 651 -9.79 28.93 -12.86
N GLU A 652 -10.97 29.42 -12.45
CA GLU A 652 -12.03 29.84 -13.37
C GLU A 652 -11.56 30.99 -14.29
N ARG A 653 -10.88 32.01 -13.74
CA ARG A 653 -10.29 33.09 -14.55
C ARG A 653 -9.23 32.58 -15.52
N ALA A 654 -8.37 31.66 -15.09
CA ALA A 654 -7.35 31.06 -15.94
C ALA A 654 -7.97 30.22 -17.07
N SER A 655 -9.04 29.46 -16.77
CA SER A 655 -9.80 28.68 -17.76
C SER A 655 -10.39 29.59 -18.83
N LEU A 656 -11.07 30.68 -18.43
CA LEU A 656 -11.65 31.65 -19.38
C LEU A 656 -10.58 32.31 -20.26
N ALA A 657 -9.43 32.66 -19.67
CA ALA A 657 -8.31 33.23 -20.43
C ALA A 657 -7.73 32.23 -21.44
N LEU A 658 -7.69 30.96 -21.08
CA LEU A 658 -7.23 29.87 -21.95
C LEU A 658 -8.23 29.64 -23.09
N GLU A 659 -9.53 29.56 -22.80
CA GLU A 659 -10.60 29.45 -23.80
C GLU A 659 -10.57 30.61 -24.81
N HIS A 660 -10.36 31.84 -24.34
CA HIS A 660 -10.21 33.01 -25.21
C HIS A 660 -8.98 32.90 -26.12
N LYS A 661 -7.83 32.46 -25.57
CA LYS A 661 -6.62 32.23 -26.38
C LYS A 661 -6.81 31.11 -27.40
N GLU A 662 -7.47 30.02 -27.02
CA GLU A 662 -7.81 28.93 -27.96
C GLU A 662 -8.75 29.41 -29.07
N ALA A 663 -9.75 30.24 -28.76
CA ALA A 663 -10.63 30.81 -29.77
C ALA A 663 -9.87 31.69 -30.77
N ILE A 664 -8.90 32.49 -30.30
CA ILE A 664 -8.01 33.25 -31.17
C ILE A 664 -7.18 32.32 -32.06
N ILE A 665 -6.60 31.26 -31.48
CA ILE A 665 -5.80 30.29 -32.25
C ILE A 665 -6.65 29.62 -33.33
N ARG A 666 -7.88 29.18 -33.00
CA ARG A 666 -8.82 28.62 -33.99
C ARG A 666 -9.11 29.61 -35.12
N SER A 667 -9.43 30.87 -34.78
CA SER A 667 -9.66 31.91 -35.79
C SER A 667 -8.44 32.19 -36.67
N LEU A 668 -7.22 32.11 -36.12
CA LEU A 668 -5.99 32.25 -36.90
C LEU A 668 -5.77 31.06 -37.83
N ILE A 669 -6.06 29.84 -37.37
CA ILE A 669 -6.00 28.64 -38.21
C ILE A 669 -6.98 28.77 -39.38
N ASP A 670 -8.22 29.19 -39.13
CA ASP A 670 -9.22 29.39 -40.19
C ASP A 670 -8.75 30.43 -41.21
N LYS A 671 -8.21 31.56 -40.76
CA LYS A 671 -7.66 32.59 -41.66
C LYS A 671 -6.48 32.09 -42.47
N VAL A 672 -5.60 31.28 -41.89
CA VAL A 672 -4.47 30.68 -42.61
C VAL A 672 -4.97 29.67 -43.65
N ALA A 673 -5.99 28.87 -43.31
CA ALA A 673 -6.63 27.95 -44.24
C ALA A 673 -7.29 28.69 -45.42
N ASP A 674 -8.00 29.79 -45.16
CA ASP A 674 -8.60 30.64 -46.21
C ASP A 674 -7.53 31.22 -47.14
N VAL A 675 -6.42 31.74 -46.58
CA VAL A 675 -5.30 32.27 -47.37
C VAL A 675 -4.65 31.17 -48.21
N GLU A 676 -4.52 29.96 -47.66
CA GLU A 676 -3.96 28.82 -48.37
C GLU A 676 -4.91 28.30 -49.47
N GLU A 677 -6.21 28.30 -49.25
CA GLU A 677 -7.22 28.00 -50.26
C GLU A 677 -7.19 29.03 -51.40
N VAL A 678 -7.10 30.33 -51.08
CA VAL A 678 -6.91 31.39 -52.08
C VAL A 678 -5.62 31.18 -52.86
N ARG A 679 -4.50 30.88 -52.20
CA ARG A 679 -3.22 30.59 -52.87
C ARG A 679 -3.30 29.38 -53.79
N LEU A 680 -3.96 28.31 -53.34
CA LEU A 680 -4.18 27.10 -54.13
C LEU A 680 -5.08 27.37 -55.33
N SER A 681 -6.15 28.15 -55.17
CA SER A 681 -7.04 28.57 -56.26
C SER A 681 -6.32 29.42 -57.31
N GLN A 682 -5.49 30.40 -56.88
CA GLN A 682 -4.66 31.22 -57.75
C GLN A 682 -3.64 30.39 -58.53
N THR A 683 -2.99 29.44 -57.86
CA THR A 683 -2.05 28.50 -58.50
C THR A 683 -2.75 27.62 -59.53
N ASN A 684 -3.99 27.20 -59.27
CA ASN A 684 -4.79 26.39 -60.19
C ASN A 684 -5.29 27.23 -61.39
N THR A 685 -5.67 28.50 -61.19
CA THR A 685 -6.01 29.42 -62.29
C THR A 685 -4.81 29.78 -63.15
N HIS A 686 -3.62 29.95 -62.57
CA HIS A 686 -2.40 30.16 -63.37
C HIS A 686 -2.03 28.92 -64.19
N ARG A 687 -2.25 27.72 -63.66
CA ARG A 687 -2.12 26.46 -64.43
C ARG A 687 -3.12 26.36 -65.57
N LEU A 688 -4.35 26.81 -65.38
CA LEU A 688 -5.39 26.80 -66.42
C LEU A 688 -5.17 27.89 -67.48
N GLN A 689 -4.65 29.05 -67.10
CA GLN A 689 -4.26 30.12 -68.05
C GLN A 689 -3.05 29.71 -68.90
N GLY A 690 -2.11 28.93 -68.36
CA GLY A 690 -0.99 28.36 -69.12
C GLY A 690 -1.39 27.30 -70.17
N ILE A 691 -2.66 26.85 -70.21
CA ILE A 691 -3.16 25.86 -71.18
C ILE A 691 -3.91 26.53 -72.35
N VAL A 692 -4.29 27.81 -72.24
CA VAL A 692 -5.14 28.48 -73.24
C VAL A 692 -4.39 29.53 -74.08
N THR A 693 -3.23 30.01 -73.66
CA THR A 693 -2.40 30.91 -74.47
C THR A 693 -1.24 30.17 -75.12
N ASP A 694 -1.51 29.49 -76.23
CA ASP A 694 -0.52 29.33 -77.31
C ASP A 694 -1.25 29.19 -78.65
N SER A 695 -1.37 30.31 -79.35
CA SER A 695 -1.65 30.37 -80.79
C SER A 695 -0.67 31.36 -81.40
N SER A 696 0.19 30.81 -82.27
CA SER A 696 1.09 31.45 -83.25
C SER A 696 2.50 31.89 -82.84
N PRO A 697 3.46 31.82 -83.80
CA PRO A 697 4.80 31.29 -83.55
C PRO A 697 5.93 32.28 -83.88
N GLU A 698 7.14 32.02 -83.37
CA GLU A 698 8.36 31.78 -84.15
C GLU A 698 9.64 31.82 -83.28
N ARG A 699 10.41 30.71 -83.37
CA ARG A 699 11.90 30.60 -83.40
C ARG A 699 12.70 31.03 -82.14
N THR A 700 13.68 30.28 -81.60
CA THR A 700 14.46 29.10 -82.05
C THR A 700 15.32 28.58 -80.88
N SER A 701 15.53 27.25 -80.82
CA SER A 701 16.66 26.47 -80.23
C SER A 701 17.02 26.65 -78.75
N SER A 702 17.24 25.63 -77.91
CA SER A 702 17.76 24.27 -78.13
C SER A 702 17.45 23.34 -76.94
N ASN A 703 17.28 22.05 -77.25
CA ASN A 703 17.17 20.87 -76.37
C ASN A 703 18.17 20.81 -75.17
N PRO A 704 17.88 20.08 -74.07
CA PRO A 704 17.89 18.61 -74.12
C PRO A 704 16.85 17.83 -73.25
N GLU A 705 16.54 16.65 -73.79
CA GLU A 705 16.34 15.32 -73.17
C GLU A 705 15.23 15.02 -72.15
N ARG A 706 14.52 13.95 -72.50
CA ARG A 706 13.40 13.28 -71.84
C ARG A 706 13.87 12.48 -70.61
N ASN A 707 13.08 12.54 -69.53
CA ASN A 707 12.65 11.31 -68.86
C ASN A 707 11.30 11.50 -68.15
N GLN A 708 10.29 10.78 -68.62
CA GLN A 708 8.96 10.71 -68.03
C GLN A 708 8.98 9.75 -66.83
N GLY A 709 8.35 10.17 -65.72
CA GLY A 709 8.02 9.33 -64.58
C GLY A 709 6.72 9.81 -63.95
N SER A 710 5.62 9.14 -64.28
CA SER A 710 4.26 9.34 -63.80
C SER A 710 4.16 9.29 -62.27
N LYS A 711 3.56 10.31 -61.62
CA LYS A 711 3.17 10.27 -60.20
C LYS A 711 1.67 10.07 -60.08
N GLN A 712 1.27 8.96 -59.43
CA GLN A 712 -0.11 8.67 -59.02
C GLN A 712 -0.52 9.49 -57.78
N PRO A 713 -1.83 9.71 -57.55
CA PRO A 713 -2.32 10.53 -56.44
C PRO A 713 -2.25 9.78 -55.10
N ILE A 714 -1.66 10.43 -54.09
CA ILE A 714 -1.44 9.88 -52.74
C ILE A 714 -2.69 10.09 -51.90
N LYS A 715 -3.20 9.02 -51.26
CA LYS A 715 -4.36 9.05 -50.37
C LYS A 715 -3.89 9.00 -48.91
N LEU A 716 -4.24 10.01 -48.13
CA LEU A 716 -3.94 10.09 -46.69
C LEU A 716 -5.12 9.50 -45.88
N VAL A 717 -4.83 8.69 -44.86
CA VAL A 717 -5.85 8.14 -43.95
C VAL A 717 -5.56 8.59 -42.50
N PRO A 718 -6.57 9.01 -41.70
CA PRO A 718 -6.35 9.55 -40.35
C PRO A 718 -6.12 8.47 -39.27
N GLY A 719 -5.20 8.75 -38.33
CA GLY A 719 -4.96 7.98 -37.10
C GLY A 719 -4.75 8.89 -35.87
N HIS A 720 -4.87 8.32 -34.66
CA HIS A 720 -4.75 9.05 -33.39
C HIS A 720 -3.32 9.58 -33.20
N GLY A 721 -3.10 10.82 -33.62
CA GLY A 721 -1.81 11.51 -33.55
C GLY A 721 -1.42 12.30 -34.82
N GLY A 722 -2.22 12.23 -35.89
CA GLY A 722 -1.97 12.98 -37.14
C GLY A 722 -1.82 12.08 -38.36
N TYR A 723 -1.53 12.69 -39.52
CA TYR A 723 -1.42 11.99 -40.81
C TYR A 723 -0.05 11.31 -40.95
N PHE A 724 -0.02 10.01 -41.22
CA PHE A 724 1.20 9.24 -41.50
C PHE A 724 1.23 8.72 -42.95
N HIS A 725 2.45 8.52 -43.46
CA HIS A 725 2.74 7.95 -44.79
C HIS A 725 3.08 6.46 -44.64
N GLU A 726 2.34 5.57 -45.30
CA GLU A 726 2.68 4.14 -45.37
C GLU A 726 3.83 3.96 -46.37
N LYS A 727 4.97 3.38 -45.96
CA LYS A 727 6.07 2.98 -46.86
C LYS A 727 5.95 1.48 -47.12
N ASP A 728 5.66 1.11 -48.36
CA ASP A 728 5.57 -0.29 -48.80
C ASP A 728 6.91 -1.02 -48.66
N GLY A 729 6.86 -2.16 -47.96
CA GLY A 729 7.94 -3.13 -47.87
C GLY A 729 8.10 -3.92 -49.17
N LYS A 730 9.34 -3.99 -49.68
CA LYS A 730 9.70 -4.91 -50.76
C LYS A 730 9.64 -6.36 -50.27
N GLY A 731 8.71 -7.12 -50.81
CA GLY A 731 8.61 -8.57 -50.62
C GLY A 731 9.80 -9.33 -51.21
N ILE A 732 10.38 -10.23 -50.40
CA ILE A 732 11.27 -11.29 -50.86
C ILE A 732 10.42 -12.48 -51.28
N LYS A 733 10.48 -12.83 -52.56
CA LYS A 733 9.92 -14.06 -53.15
C LYS A 733 10.53 -15.30 -52.49
N LYS A 734 9.69 -16.11 -51.83
CA LYS A 734 9.95 -17.55 -51.66
C LYS A 734 9.68 -18.26 -52.99
N ARG A 735 10.70 -18.91 -53.53
CA ARG A 735 10.56 -19.98 -54.52
C ARG A 735 10.27 -21.28 -53.78
N SER A 736 9.25 -21.99 -54.24
CA SER A 736 9.03 -23.41 -54.03
C SER A 736 10.13 -24.21 -54.76
N ASP A 737 10.65 -25.26 -54.13
CA ASP A 737 10.56 -26.65 -54.61
C ASP A 737 11.52 -27.57 -53.83
N LYS A 738 10.92 -28.68 -53.35
CA LYS A 738 11.50 -29.93 -52.80
C LYS A 738 12.14 -29.91 -51.42
#